data_AF-A0AAW3J0Q3-F1
#
_entry.id   AF-A0AAW3J0Q3-F1
#
_cell.length_a   1.000
_cell.length_b   1.000
_cell.length_c   1.000
_cell.angle_alpha   90.00
_cell.angle_beta   90.00
_cell.angle_gamma   90.00
#
_symmetry.space_group_name_H-M   'P 1'
#
loop_
_entity.id
_entity.type
_entity.pdbx_description
1 polymer ?
#
loop_
_entity_poly.entity_id
_entity_poly.type
_entity_poly.pdbx_seq_one_letter_code
_entity_poly.pdbx_strand_id
1 'polypeptide(L)'
;MKFQTLALTMLTALVAGNSMATTPPSPIWHPITLSDGSNSEAILRGTADFHWFEDKQGNALIQEDGVWFFAQIQRNSDTPELLSTGIEKTQSSDAPDSAKFRPDVQVKPELSSLKAIEPMARQNLLRTAQGYQAMSSSSVKQQPLLVVQVSFNDQAMVHNFEQRVFDTNGQSVVDYFDKNSQGKFKVVPAIESYGTANDGVINVSVAQSHPNCHSSSSDTTCTAKLNAVFTEAYQKLDPYFNLSAYDSNQDGTVEPSELSVMFIFAGGDRSTGFLDRPAIWPHKFSHNDVTLDGKKITDYCVFADYQVDHQATLGVIVHELGHLMLGLPDLYARNSDASIGSWGVMGAGSWAKKPGDSYSGDTPVNMSAWSKHAAGFVVPTITHESPTPISVNNDDVKLVYLDPYLKEFGPRVYLENRTFSGYDRALAAEGVLATSVNVQNRFNDVGAMQVQIMQADGLNELENDGSSDAGDLYPNSGTEISDTSNPGLQAIAGFETGVRISNIASSTNGGSFSLEQASEPNKSAWLNSLYQGYVFASGTNTLAVSLDLNNATKLDGIQLYAQRSSLQSDMTYRVWRFPFSGNAGYRLVLDQDSAELLQQGSFQKSSRILFPQPSQLSAGQHLLVVELEGGEFEANFDFGRVLKTEKSSLPVMWTGSDSDMYTFGLNQTGFSFVPFAALLNVDASHVVEAKADSLQTDKNKSIELNLMDNDFMAVGYQFNVDIVQQPEHGIISGNQYQPDMNFVGLDRFQYRLLSIDGAYSSSIVNVQVEVLGSNEAPVAVINVDNQDMTVGQRVTLSALNSTDADGDVLSYRWEQLAGTSVSLGNATSVSASFTVPQGAKSGEVLTFRLTVADPSNETSSVTIDLTVQNSAPITLADTATVAVGESIVIDAAGNDSDVNGDKLVVQSVQNLTGVGIASVENGKIRFQAPDSPADGMKLQYTVSDGKGATATGQVTVTVVASLKTTTFKNSEGGGSVSYWVLMLLAILGWRRRV
;
A
#
# COMPACT_ATOMS: atom_id res chain seq x y z
N MET A 1 -27.75 23.87 2.50
CA MET A 1 -27.66 22.73 1.56
C MET A 1 -26.37 22.89 0.76
N LYS A 2 -25.41 21.95 0.93
CA LYS A 2 -24.11 21.78 0.23
C LYS A 2 -23.19 23.03 0.09
N PHE A 3 -22.01 23.13 0.71
CA PHE A 3 -20.74 22.35 0.64
C PHE A 3 -19.78 22.77 -0.49
N GLN A 4 -18.47 22.56 -0.24
CA GLN A 4 -17.30 22.80 -1.12
C GLN A 4 -16.94 24.30 -1.32
N THR A 5 -15.68 24.77 -1.24
CA THR A 5 -14.37 24.11 -0.95
C THR A 5 -13.42 25.08 -0.24
N LEU A 6 -12.61 24.62 0.71
CA LEU A 6 -11.27 25.18 0.99
C LEU A 6 -10.42 24.18 1.78
N ALA A 7 -9.12 24.15 1.53
CA ALA A 7 -8.24 23.05 1.91
C ALA A 7 -7.17 23.43 2.96
N LEU A 8 -6.91 22.47 3.85
CA LEU A 8 -5.58 21.96 4.20
C LEU A 8 -4.41 22.97 4.33
N THR A 9 -3.99 23.28 5.56
CA THR A 9 -2.56 23.51 5.89
C THR A 9 -2.29 23.45 7.39
N MET A 10 -1.14 22.87 7.76
CA MET A 10 -0.43 22.98 9.04
C MET A 10 -1.17 22.66 10.36
N LEU A 11 -0.94 21.45 10.89
CA LEU A 11 -0.20 21.29 12.16
C LEU A 11 0.40 19.87 12.33
N THR A 12 1.24 19.43 11.41
CA THR A 12 2.13 18.28 11.62
C THR A 12 3.40 18.75 12.34
N ALA A 13 3.43 18.60 13.67
CA ALA A 13 4.65 18.76 14.45
C ALA A 13 5.44 17.44 14.46
N LEU A 14 6.78 17.51 14.44
CA LEU A 14 7.65 16.35 14.49
C LEU A 14 7.51 15.64 15.85
N VAL A 15 7.33 14.32 15.82
CA VAL A 15 8.00 13.42 16.77
C VAL A 15 8.62 12.28 15.99
N ALA A 16 9.93 12.29 15.85
CA ALA A 16 10.70 11.12 15.44
C ALA A 16 10.93 10.26 16.68
N GLY A 17 9.99 9.36 16.96
CA GLY A 17 10.11 8.41 18.06
C GLY A 17 11.13 7.31 17.73
N ASN A 18 12.39 7.54 18.07
CA ASN A 18 13.48 6.57 17.83
C ASN A 18 13.13 5.19 18.40
N SER A 19 13.00 4.18 17.54
CA SER A 19 12.79 2.80 17.94
C SER A 19 14.13 2.08 18.08
N MET A 20 14.44 1.60 19.29
CA MET A 20 15.70 0.93 19.63
C MET A 20 15.46 -0.56 19.89
N ALA A 21 15.93 -1.41 18.98
CA ALA A 21 16.05 -2.85 19.23
C ALA A 21 17.52 -3.25 19.08
N THR A 22 17.98 -4.22 19.86
CA THR A 22 19.42 -4.48 20.06
C THR A 22 19.64 -5.96 20.33
N THR A 23 20.69 -6.54 19.78
CA THR A 23 20.88 -8.00 19.92
C THR A 23 21.19 -8.34 21.38
N PRO A 24 20.59 -9.40 21.96
CA PRO A 24 20.94 -9.86 23.30
C PRO A 24 22.43 -10.27 23.36
N PRO A 25 23.11 -10.11 24.50
CA PRO A 25 24.51 -10.52 24.68
C PRO A 25 24.78 -11.96 24.24
N SER A 26 25.99 -12.18 23.72
CA SER A 26 26.45 -13.50 23.31
C SER A 26 26.57 -14.44 24.52
N PRO A 27 26.04 -15.68 24.47
CA PRO A 27 26.03 -16.61 25.60
C PRO A 27 27.40 -17.31 25.79
N ILE A 28 28.48 -16.54 25.74
CA ILE A 28 29.86 -17.00 25.81
C ILE A 28 30.40 -16.78 27.24
N TRP A 29 31.10 -17.77 27.77
CA TRP A 29 31.81 -17.67 29.04
C TRP A 29 33.20 -17.08 28.80
N HIS A 30 33.49 -15.95 29.45
CA HIS A 30 34.74 -15.23 29.35
C HIS A 30 35.68 -15.64 30.50
N PRO A 31 36.92 -16.08 30.21
CA PRO A 31 37.89 -16.41 31.25
C PRO A 31 38.29 -15.14 32.00
N ILE A 32 38.38 -15.24 33.33
CA ILE A 32 38.74 -14.14 34.21
C ILE A 32 39.74 -14.60 35.28
N THR A 33 40.90 -13.95 35.31
CA THR A 33 41.90 -14.12 36.38
C THR A 33 41.38 -13.49 37.68
N LEU A 34 41.49 -14.19 38.81
CA LEU A 34 41.17 -13.69 40.15
C LEU A 34 42.43 -13.20 40.88
N SER A 35 42.28 -12.51 42.02
CA SER A 35 43.41 -11.92 42.76
C SER A 35 44.40 -12.92 43.37
N ASP A 36 43.97 -14.17 43.58
CA ASP A 36 44.83 -15.28 44.01
C ASP A 36 45.59 -15.95 42.84
N GLY A 37 45.34 -15.50 41.60
CA GLY A 37 45.91 -16.08 40.38
C GLY A 37 45.19 -17.33 39.88
N SER A 38 44.02 -17.67 40.44
CA SER A 38 43.14 -18.69 39.88
C SER A 38 42.34 -18.16 38.68
N ASN A 39 41.87 -19.06 37.82
CA ASN A 39 41.00 -18.73 36.69
C ASN A 39 39.56 -19.10 37.04
N SER A 40 38.63 -18.17 36.85
CA SER A 40 37.19 -18.40 36.81
C SER A 40 36.65 -18.02 35.42
N GLU A 41 35.33 -18.12 35.24
CA GLU A 41 34.62 -17.74 34.01
C GLU A 41 33.37 -16.92 34.35
N ALA A 42 33.09 -15.88 33.56
CA ALA A 42 31.89 -15.06 33.67
C ALA A 42 31.23 -14.80 32.30
N ILE A 43 29.90 -14.80 32.24
CA ILE A 43 29.08 -14.57 31.03
C ILE A 43 28.53 -13.15 31.00
N LEU A 44 28.38 -12.55 29.82
CA LEU A 44 27.75 -11.23 29.66
C LEU A 44 26.22 -11.36 29.70
N ARG A 45 25.56 -10.49 30.46
CA ARG A 45 24.10 -10.44 30.67
C ARG A 45 23.52 -9.07 30.34
N GLY A 46 22.22 -9.01 30.07
CA GLY A 46 21.48 -7.76 29.85
C GLY A 46 21.30 -7.39 28.38
N THR A 47 21.67 -6.17 28.00
CA THR A 47 21.42 -5.51 26.70
C THR A 47 22.50 -4.47 26.39
N ALA A 48 22.38 -3.74 25.28
CA ALA A 48 23.15 -2.52 25.11
C ALA A 48 22.98 -1.59 26.32
N ASP A 49 21.79 -1.07 26.60
CA ASP A 49 21.61 0.01 27.59
C ASP A 49 21.95 -0.36 29.03
N PHE A 50 21.86 -1.64 29.40
CA PHE A 50 22.11 -2.17 30.74
C PHE A 50 22.69 -3.58 30.66
N HIS A 51 23.91 -3.82 31.15
CA HIS A 51 24.58 -5.12 31.10
C HIS A 51 25.60 -5.32 32.23
N TRP A 52 25.85 -6.58 32.61
CA TRP A 52 26.85 -6.97 33.62
C TRP A 52 27.51 -8.31 33.26
N PHE A 53 28.65 -8.61 33.88
CA PHE A 53 29.21 -9.97 33.85
C PHE A 53 28.75 -10.76 35.06
N GLU A 54 28.54 -12.06 34.90
CA GLU A 54 27.97 -12.94 35.92
C GLU A 54 28.73 -14.27 35.96
N ASP A 55 29.10 -14.75 37.14
CA ASP A 55 29.76 -16.08 37.26
C ASP A 55 28.76 -17.25 37.20
N LYS A 56 29.29 -18.48 37.22
CA LYS A 56 28.48 -19.72 37.22
C LYS A 56 27.67 -19.94 38.52
N GLN A 57 27.64 -18.98 39.44
CA GLN A 57 26.90 -18.99 40.69
C GLN A 57 25.89 -17.83 40.77
N GLY A 58 25.75 -17.01 39.72
CA GLY A 58 24.84 -15.86 39.71
C GLY A 58 25.40 -14.60 40.38
N ASN A 59 26.71 -14.52 40.63
CA ASN A 59 27.33 -13.33 41.21
C ASN A 59 27.70 -12.33 40.11
N ALA A 60 27.17 -11.12 40.19
CA ALA A 60 27.48 -10.03 39.26
C ALA A 60 28.88 -9.44 39.54
N LEU A 61 29.63 -9.14 38.50
CA LEU A 61 30.92 -8.44 38.57
C LEU A 61 30.69 -6.92 38.58
N ILE A 62 31.07 -6.26 39.67
CA ILE A 62 30.93 -4.82 39.89
C ILE A 62 32.29 -4.15 40.12
N GLN A 63 32.40 -2.86 39.78
CA GLN A 63 33.60 -2.07 40.00
C GLN A 63 33.36 -1.01 41.09
N GLU A 64 34.25 -0.95 42.08
CA GLU A 64 34.25 0.04 43.16
C GLU A 64 35.69 0.57 43.35
N ASP A 65 35.86 1.89 43.35
CA ASP A 65 37.17 2.58 43.38
C ASP A 65 38.24 2.04 42.40
N GLY A 66 37.80 1.49 41.26
CA GLY A 66 38.64 0.92 40.20
C GLY A 66 39.01 -0.56 40.39
N VAL A 67 38.66 -1.16 41.54
CA VAL A 67 38.82 -2.58 41.82
C VAL A 67 37.54 -3.33 41.44
N TRP A 68 37.68 -4.55 40.91
CA TRP A 68 36.54 -5.40 40.56
C TRP A 68 36.22 -6.37 41.71
N PHE A 69 34.93 -6.62 41.94
CA PHE A 69 34.42 -7.55 42.96
C PHE A 69 33.24 -8.36 42.41
N PHE A 70 33.04 -9.57 42.92
CA PHE A 70 31.77 -10.28 42.76
C PHE A 70 30.75 -9.83 43.81
N ALA A 71 29.49 -9.68 43.43
CA ALA A 71 28.38 -9.39 44.33
C ALA A 71 27.19 -10.35 44.08
N GLN A 72 26.62 -10.87 45.16
CA GLN A 72 25.38 -11.66 45.09
C GLN A 72 24.19 -10.74 44.80
N ILE A 73 23.40 -11.10 43.78
CA ILE A 73 22.08 -10.50 43.53
C ILE A 73 21.07 -11.17 44.45
N GLN A 74 20.72 -10.54 45.58
CA GLN A 74 19.70 -11.09 46.49
C GLN A 74 18.32 -10.57 46.12
N ARG A 75 17.60 -11.36 45.32
CA ARG A 75 16.20 -11.14 44.91
C ARG A 75 15.22 -11.38 46.09
N ASN A 76 15.20 -10.47 47.07
CA ASN A 76 14.15 -10.45 48.09
C ASN A 76 12.86 -9.83 47.50
N SER A 77 11.68 -10.25 48.00
CA SER A 77 10.35 -9.98 47.39
C SER A 77 10.00 -8.51 47.16
N ASP A 78 10.71 -7.60 47.81
CA ASP A 78 10.44 -6.16 47.86
C ASP A 78 11.70 -5.30 47.64
N THR A 79 12.86 -5.88 47.25
CA THR A 79 14.04 -5.16 46.72
C THR A 79 15.16 -6.15 46.31
N PRO A 80 15.79 -6.00 45.13
CA PRO A 80 17.07 -6.65 44.84
C PRO A 80 18.22 -5.89 45.50
N GLU A 81 18.93 -6.53 46.42
CA GLU A 81 20.16 -5.97 47.02
C GLU A 81 21.40 -6.59 46.37
N LEU A 82 22.44 -5.79 46.10
CA LEU A 82 23.78 -6.31 45.84
C LEU A 82 24.57 -6.41 47.14
N LEU A 83 24.95 -7.63 47.50
CA LEU A 83 25.90 -7.90 48.58
C LEU A 83 27.24 -8.30 47.97
N SER A 84 28.23 -7.38 48.03
CA SER A 84 29.61 -7.70 47.66
C SER A 84 30.10 -8.91 48.47
N THR A 85 30.59 -9.92 47.76
CA THR A 85 31.09 -11.18 48.34
C THR A 85 32.41 -11.00 49.11
N GLY A 86 33.05 -9.83 48.98
CA GLY A 86 34.38 -9.56 49.53
C GLY A 86 35.53 -10.21 48.75
N ILE A 87 35.25 -10.87 47.62
CA ILE A 87 36.27 -11.45 46.73
C ILE A 87 36.83 -10.34 45.84
N GLU A 88 38.01 -9.84 46.19
CA GLU A 88 38.76 -8.82 45.43
C GLU A 88 39.29 -9.37 44.11
N LYS A 89 39.26 -8.56 43.03
CA LYS A 89 40.00 -8.79 41.79
C LYS A 89 40.90 -7.60 41.45
N THR A 90 42.21 -7.83 41.57
CA THR A 90 43.30 -7.17 40.84
C THR A 90 44.18 -8.29 40.28
N GLN A 91 44.78 -8.23 39.09
CA GLN A 91 45.29 -7.09 38.33
C GLN A 91 44.33 -6.59 37.24
N SER A 92 44.51 -5.34 36.81
CA SER A 92 43.51 -4.55 36.08
C SER A 92 43.60 -4.61 34.54
N SER A 93 44.19 -5.66 33.97
CA SER A 93 44.24 -5.89 32.50
C SER A 93 43.25 -6.96 32.02
N ASP A 94 42.87 -7.87 32.91
CA ASP A 94 42.17 -9.12 32.54
C ASP A 94 40.70 -9.08 33.01
N ALA A 95 40.13 -7.88 33.14
CA ALA A 95 38.72 -7.64 33.47
C ALA A 95 38.03 -7.03 32.24
N PRO A 96 36.81 -7.47 31.86
CA PRO A 96 36.08 -6.84 30.78
C PRO A 96 35.64 -5.41 31.14
N ASP A 97 35.98 -4.42 30.30
CA ASP A 97 35.56 -3.02 30.43
C ASP A 97 34.07 -2.81 30.04
N SER A 98 33.17 -3.68 30.51
CA SER A 98 31.72 -3.59 30.24
C SER A 98 30.89 -4.27 31.31
N ALA A 99 30.81 -3.64 32.48
CA ALA A 99 29.66 -3.76 33.36
C ALA A 99 29.08 -2.38 33.63
N LYS A 100 27.76 -2.26 33.60
CA LYS A 100 26.98 -1.04 33.77
C LYS A 100 25.78 -1.38 34.67
N PHE A 101 26.06 -1.47 35.96
CA PHE A 101 25.08 -1.85 36.99
C PHE A 101 24.09 -0.70 37.33
N ARG A 102 22.94 -1.03 37.95
CA ARG A 102 21.87 -0.11 38.40
C ARG A 102 21.66 -0.22 39.93
N PRO A 103 22.34 0.58 40.76
CA PRO A 103 22.16 0.59 42.21
C PRO A 103 20.79 1.11 42.71
N ASP A 104 19.93 1.55 41.79
CA ASP A 104 18.74 2.34 42.02
C ASP A 104 17.42 1.58 41.79
N VAL A 105 17.45 0.23 41.69
CA VAL A 105 16.25 -0.61 41.55
C VAL A 105 15.49 -0.71 42.89
N GLN A 106 14.86 0.39 43.30
CA GLN A 106 13.92 0.40 44.41
C GLN A 106 12.62 -0.27 44.02
N VAL A 107 12.38 -1.48 44.54
CA VAL A 107 11.08 -2.16 44.39
C VAL A 107 10.09 -1.60 45.42
N LYS A 108 9.50 -0.46 45.08
CA LYS A 108 8.10 -0.15 45.42
C LYS A 108 7.52 0.88 44.46
N PRO A 109 6.21 0.83 44.18
CA PRO A 109 5.63 1.58 43.07
C PRO A 109 5.41 3.05 43.44
N GLU A 110 6.37 3.91 43.11
CA GLU A 110 6.14 5.36 43.03
C GLU A 110 6.39 5.90 41.61
N LEU A 111 5.38 6.61 41.09
CA LEU A 111 5.31 7.19 39.76
C LEU A 111 6.37 8.30 39.59
N SER A 112 7.51 7.97 38.97
CA SER A 112 8.63 8.90 38.77
C SER A 112 8.97 9.13 37.28
N SER A 113 7.96 9.57 36.52
CA SER A 113 8.12 10.28 35.24
C SER A 113 8.89 9.58 34.11
N LEU A 114 8.32 8.49 33.57
CA LEU A 114 8.66 8.03 32.21
C LEU A 114 8.19 9.06 31.17
N LYS A 115 9.07 10.01 30.84
CA LYS A 115 8.88 10.89 29.68
C LYS A 115 9.35 10.19 28.40
N ALA A 116 8.42 10.01 27.47
CA ALA A 116 8.65 9.71 26.06
C ALA A 116 9.45 8.42 25.76
N ILE A 117 8.74 7.29 25.78
CA ILE A 117 8.91 6.26 24.74
C ILE A 117 7.56 6.19 24.02
N GLU A 118 7.57 6.33 22.68
CA GLU A 118 6.36 6.66 21.90
C GLU A 118 5.90 5.48 20.99
N PRO A 119 5.53 5.61 19.69
CA PRO A 119 4.33 4.95 19.16
C PRO A 119 4.45 3.46 18.78
N MET A 120 5.39 2.67 19.30
CA MET A 120 5.62 1.29 18.84
C MET A 120 4.38 0.38 18.96
N ALA A 121 3.62 0.45 20.05
CA ALA A 121 2.36 -0.29 20.18
C ALA A 121 1.30 0.11 19.12
N ARG A 122 1.37 1.36 18.65
CA ARG A 122 0.48 1.92 17.62
C ARG A 122 0.92 1.54 16.21
N GLN A 123 2.23 1.48 15.94
CA GLN A 123 2.77 0.95 14.69
C GLN A 123 2.54 -0.56 14.56
N ASN A 124 2.76 -1.34 15.62
CA ASN A 124 2.64 -2.81 15.53
C ASN A 124 1.20 -3.26 15.24
N LEU A 125 0.18 -2.58 15.79
CA LEU A 125 -1.24 -2.83 15.47
C LEU A 125 -1.65 -2.34 14.06
N LEU A 126 -1.02 -1.29 13.53
CA LEU A 126 -1.29 -0.79 12.17
C LEU A 126 -0.53 -1.57 11.09
N ARG A 127 0.69 -2.04 11.38
CA ARG A 127 1.49 -2.88 10.48
C ARG A 127 0.91 -4.28 10.33
N THR A 128 0.26 -4.84 11.35
CA THR A 128 -0.59 -6.05 11.16
C THR A 128 -1.66 -5.84 10.10
N ALA A 129 -2.33 -4.68 10.04
CA ALA A 129 -3.34 -4.41 9.03
C ALA A 129 -2.74 -4.34 7.60
N GLN A 130 -1.52 -3.82 7.43
CA GLN A 130 -0.80 -3.86 6.15
C GLN A 130 -0.33 -5.28 5.80
N GLY A 131 0.10 -6.08 6.78
CA GLY A 131 0.39 -7.51 6.59
C GLY A 131 -0.84 -8.32 6.14
N TYR A 132 -2.01 -8.10 6.76
CA TYR A 132 -3.27 -8.72 6.35
C TYR A 132 -3.70 -8.28 4.94
N GLN A 133 -3.48 -7.01 4.55
CA GLN A 133 -3.74 -6.55 3.18
C GLN A 133 -2.84 -7.23 2.13
N ALA A 134 -1.61 -7.63 2.49
CA ALA A 134 -0.75 -8.42 1.61
C ALA A 134 -1.19 -9.90 1.53
N MET A 135 -1.67 -10.48 2.64
CA MET A 135 -1.98 -11.92 2.77
C MET A 135 -3.25 -12.39 2.04
N SER A 136 -4.14 -11.51 1.59
CA SER A 136 -5.22 -11.91 0.67
C SER A 136 -4.73 -12.09 -0.78
N SER A 137 -3.53 -11.59 -1.11
CA SER A 137 -2.94 -11.74 -2.44
C SER A 137 -2.17 -13.07 -2.57
N SER A 138 -2.18 -13.62 -3.78
CA SER A 138 -1.30 -14.73 -4.17
C SER A 138 0.13 -14.25 -4.52
N SER A 139 0.49 -13.01 -4.18
CA SER A 139 1.75 -12.38 -4.56
C SER A 139 2.85 -12.58 -3.51
N VAL A 140 4.07 -12.81 -3.98
CA VAL A 140 5.26 -12.90 -3.11
C VAL A 140 5.77 -11.49 -2.84
N LYS A 141 5.83 -11.05 -1.57
CA LYS A 141 6.48 -9.79 -1.23
C LYS A 141 7.98 -9.94 -1.50
N GLN A 142 8.50 -9.08 -2.38
CA GLN A 142 9.93 -8.83 -2.48
C GLN A 142 10.29 -7.70 -1.52
N GLN A 143 11.32 -7.90 -0.70
CA GLN A 143 11.86 -6.91 0.24
C GLN A 143 13.27 -6.53 -0.20
N PRO A 144 13.46 -5.36 -0.82
CA PRO A 144 14.78 -4.83 -1.11
C PRO A 144 15.59 -4.66 0.17
N LEU A 145 16.83 -5.16 0.14
CA LEU A 145 17.85 -5.00 1.17
C LEU A 145 19.12 -4.45 0.52
N LEU A 146 19.58 -3.31 1.01
CA LEU A 146 20.88 -2.74 0.68
C LEU A 146 21.87 -3.05 1.82
N VAL A 147 23.01 -3.65 1.49
CA VAL A 147 24.12 -3.87 2.41
C VAL A 147 25.21 -2.83 2.12
N VAL A 148 25.60 -2.06 3.13
CA VAL A 148 26.64 -1.03 3.02
C VAL A 148 27.82 -1.40 3.92
N GLN A 149 28.93 -1.81 3.31
CA GLN A 149 30.15 -2.18 4.04
C GLN A 149 31.04 -0.95 4.24
N VAL A 150 31.17 -0.48 5.49
CA VAL A 150 31.87 0.76 5.85
C VAL A 150 33.26 0.46 6.41
N SER A 151 34.29 0.87 5.67
CA SER A 151 35.66 1.02 6.17
C SER A 151 35.91 2.44 6.69
N PHE A 152 36.70 2.55 7.75
CA PHE A 152 37.09 3.79 8.44
C PHE A 152 38.57 4.13 8.19
N ASN A 153 39.01 5.30 8.64
CA ASN A 153 40.41 5.72 8.49
C ASN A 153 41.42 4.90 9.34
N ASP A 154 40.92 4.16 10.33
CA ASP A 154 41.66 3.42 11.35
C ASP A 154 41.25 1.94 11.44
N GLN A 155 40.15 1.52 10.81
CA GLN A 155 39.65 0.13 10.74
C GLN A 155 39.14 -0.18 9.32
N ALA A 156 39.69 -1.22 8.68
CA ALA A 156 39.31 -1.63 7.33
C ALA A 156 38.43 -2.89 7.33
N MET A 157 37.46 -2.96 6.42
CA MET A 157 36.59 -4.12 6.22
C MET A 157 37.43 -5.32 5.74
N VAL A 158 37.17 -6.52 6.27
CA VAL A 158 37.90 -7.74 5.90
C VAL A 158 37.00 -8.81 5.26
N HIS A 159 35.78 -9.04 5.76
CA HIS A 159 34.89 -10.05 5.17
C HIS A 159 33.96 -9.44 4.11
N ASN A 160 33.56 -10.24 3.11
CA ASN A 160 32.41 -9.94 2.24
C ASN A 160 31.14 -10.56 2.85
N PHE A 161 30.05 -9.80 2.90
CA PHE A 161 28.76 -10.24 3.45
C PHE A 161 27.76 -10.75 2.40
N GLU A 162 28.06 -10.63 1.09
CA GLU A 162 27.27 -11.13 -0.04
C GLU A 162 26.71 -12.54 0.19
N GLN A 163 27.58 -13.54 0.42
CA GLN A 163 27.15 -14.93 0.64
C GLN A 163 26.35 -15.11 1.93
N ARG A 164 26.60 -14.29 2.96
CA ARG A 164 25.86 -14.37 4.22
C ARG A 164 24.44 -13.83 4.09
N VAL A 165 24.24 -12.87 3.19
CA VAL A 165 22.95 -12.22 3.00
C VAL A 165 22.17 -12.87 1.87
N PHE A 166 22.75 -13.02 0.68
CA PHE A 166 22.04 -13.26 -0.57
C PHE A 166 22.19 -14.65 -1.20
N ASP A 167 22.96 -15.59 -0.62
CA ASP A 167 22.95 -16.98 -1.09
C ASP A 167 21.55 -17.61 -0.95
N THR A 168 21.09 -18.32 -1.98
CA THR A 168 19.77 -18.97 -2.02
C THR A 168 19.81 -20.45 -1.65
N ASN A 169 20.98 -21.02 -1.34
CA ASN A 169 21.17 -22.46 -1.09
C ASN A 169 21.86 -22.79 0.26
N GLY A 170 22.58 -21.83 0.84
CA GLY A 170 23.24 -21.94 2.15
C GLY A 170 22.39 -21.41 3.32
N GLN A 171 23.02 -21.23 4.47
CA GLN A 171 22.39 -20.57 5.62
C GLN A 171 22.65 -19.06 5.52
N SER A 172 21.66 -18.33 5.02
CA SER A 172 21.75 -16.90 4.70
C SER A 172 20.50 -16.13 5.16
N VAL A 173 20.53 -14.80 5.04
CA VAL A 173 19.36 -13.95 5.30
C VAL A 173 18.21 -14.28 4.35
N VAL A 174 18.48 -14.41 3.04
CA VAL A 174 17.47 -14.77 2.03
C VAL A 174 16.85 -16.14 2.34
N ASP A 175 17.69 -17.16 2.58
CA ASP A 175 17.25 -18.52 2.88
C ASP A 175 16.41 -18.62 4.17
N TYR A 176 16.81 -17.86 5.20
CA TYR A 176 16.11 -17.81 6.48
C TYR A 176 14.70 -17.22 6.36
N PHE A 177 14.55 -16.06 5.72
CA PHE A 177 13.24 -15.41 5.56
C PHE A 177 12.36 -16.13 4.53
N ASP A 178 12.93 -16.71 3.46
CA ASP A 178 12.18 -17.51 2.49
C ASP A 178 11.55 -18.75 3.15
N LYS A 179 12.31 -19.48 3.96
CA LYS A 179 11.81 -20.67 4.67
C LYS A 179 10.80 -20.33 5.77
N ASN A 180 11.08 -19.31 6.59
CA ASN A 180 10.14 -18.90 7.64
C ASN A 180 8.82 -18.33 7.08
N SER A 181 8.83 -17.81 5.84
CA SER A 181 7.64 -17.32 5.14
C SER A 181 6.99 -18.31 4.18
N GLN A 182 7.51 -19.55 4.09
CA GLN A 182 7.06 -20.56 3.12
C GLN A 182 7.06 -20.03 1.66
N GLY A 183 8.06 -19.22 1.31
CA GLY A 183 8.24 -18.62 0.00
C GLY A 183 7.46 -17.33 -0.27
N LYS A 184 6.68 -16.83 0.69
CA LYS A 184 5.82 -15.63 0.53
C LYS A 184 6.58 -14.30 0.70
N PHE A 185 7.71 -14.31 1.40
CA PHE A 185 8.54 -13.14 1.64
C PHE A 185 9.98 -13.43 1.21
N LYS A 186 10.43 -12.75 0.16
CA LYS A 186 11.78 -12.89 -0.40
C LYS A 186 12.55 -11.61 -0.17
N VAL A 187 13.61 -11.68 0.64
CA VAL A 187 14.64 -10.63 0.62
C VAL A 187 15.32 -10.66 -0.74
N VAL A 188 15.57 -9.49 -1.34
CA VAL A 188 16.23 -9.35 -2.65
C VAL A 188 17.31 -8.27 -2.58
N PRO A 189 18.41 -8.39 -3.34
CA PRO A 189 19.38 -7.31 -3.51
C PRO A 189 18.70 -6.01 -3.93
N ALA A 190 19.06 -4.90 -3.28
CA ALA A 190 18.76 -3.58 -3.80
C ALA A 190 19.56 -3.33 -5.11
N ILE A 191 18.98 -2.57 -6.03
CA ILE A 191 19.51 -2.40 -7.39
C ILE A 191 20.61 -1.33 -7.39
N GLU A 192 21.76 -1.68 -7.92
CA GLU A 192 22.92 -0.80 -8.06
C GLU A 192 22.78 0.01 -9.36
N SER A 193 22.81 1.34 -9.24
CA SER A 193 22.69 2.27 -10.37
C SER A 193 23.98 2.35 -11.20
N TYR A 194 25.13 1.97 -10.60
CA TYR A 194 26.44 1.92 -11.24
C TYR A 194 27.34 0.97 -10.45
N GLY A 195 27.98 0.00 -11.10
CA GLY A 195 28.77 -1.04 -10.42
C GLY A 195 29.39 -2.05 -11.40
N THR A 196 30.11 -3.04 -10.85
CA THR A 196 30.61 -4.21 -11.63
C THR A 196 29.86 -5.51 -11.31
N ALA A 197 29.06 -5.49 -10.24
CA ALA A 197 28.02 -6.46 -9.93
C ALA A 197 26.70 -5.69 -9.71
N ASN A 198 25.63 -6.44 -9.48
CA ASN A 198 24.36 -5.96 -8.94
C ASN A 198 23.95 -7.00 -7.89
N ASP A 199 24.72 -7.04 -6.81
CA ASP A 199 24.62 -8.00 -5.71
C ASP A 199 24.06 -7.37 -4.43
N GLY A 200 23.96 -6.03 -4.38
CA GLY A 200 23.39 -5.28 -3.27
C GLY A 200 24.38 -4.99 -2.14
N VAL A 201 25.68 -5.21 -2.33
CA VAL A 201 26.73 -5.07 -1.31
C VAL A 201 27.74 -3.96 -1.68
N ILE A 202 27.34 -2.71 -1.45
CA ILE A 202 28.18 -1.55 -1.78
C ILE A 202 29.23 -1.33 -0.69
N ASN A 203 30.50 -1.38 -1.10
CA ASN A 203 31.66 -1.12 -0.24
C ASN A 203 32.05 0.37 -0.27
N VAL A 204 32.08 1.02 0.90
CA VAL A 204 32.43 2.44 1.07
C VAL A 204 33.59 2.63 2.05
N SER A 205 34.33 3.72 1.89
CA SER A 205 35.39 4.14 2.81
C SER A 205 35.17 5.58 3.25
N VAL A 206 35.00 5.81 4.55
CA VAL A 206 34.78 7.14 5.14
C VAL A 206 36.07 7.70 5.74
N ALA A 207 36.21 9.03 5.75
CA ALA A 207 37.32 9.73 6.38
C ALA A 207 37.20 9.79 7.92
N GLN A 208 36.05 9.41 8.49
CA GLN A 208 35.87 9.24 9.93
C GLN A 208 36.74 8.10 10.48
N SER A 209 37.14 8.21 11.74
CA SER A 209 37.64 7.08 12.53
C SER A 209 36.45 6.22 13.00
N HIS A 210 36.68 4.95 13.32
CA HIS A 210 35.63 4.07 13.79
C HIS A 210 34.93 4.69 15.01
N PRO A 211 33.60 4.84 15.01
CA PRO A 211 32.92 5.69 15.99
C PRO A 211 33.00 5.12 17.42
N ASN A 212 33.30 3.82 17.55
CA ASN A 212 33.41 3.07 18.82
C ASN A 212 32.22 3.30 19.75
N CYS A 213 31.03 3.36 19.15
CA CYS A 213 29.80 3.71 19.85
C CYS A 213 29.18 2.45 20.42
N HIS A 214 29.38 2.25 21.72
CA HIS A 214 28.66 1.27 22.50
C HIS A 214 28.26 1.86 23.85
N SER A 215 27.10 1.47 24.33
CA SER A 215 26.40 1.91 25.54
C SER A 215 27.16 1.92 26.88
N SER A 216 28.32 1.27 26.95
CA SER A 216 29.27 1.32 28.09
C SER A 216 30.27 2.48 28.01
N SER A 217 30.38 3.18 26.88
CA SER A 217 31.17 4.41 26.80
C SER A 217 30.49 5.52 27.61
N SER A 218 31.23 6.19 28.49
CA SER A 218 30.81 7.48 29.08
C SER A 218 30.86 8.64 28.06
N ASP A 219 30.93 8.33 26.78
CA ASP A 219 31.11 9.27 25.67
C ASP A 219 29.75 9.75 25.17
N THR A 220 29.35 10.93 25.64
CA THR A 220 28.12 11.60 25.22
C THR A 220 28.16 12.09 23.76
N THR A 221 29.27 11.92 23.03
CA THR A 221 29.39 12.27 21.61
C THR A 221 28.98 11.13 20.67
N CYS A 222 28.68 9.93 21.16
CA CYS A 222 28.39 8.75 20.33
C CYS A 222 27.31 8.98 19.26
N THR A 223 26.18 9.61 19.60
CA THR A 223 25.13 9.97 18.62
C THR A 223 25.64 10.94 17.54
N ALA A 224 26.54 11.87 17.88
CA ALA A 224 27.13 12.80 16.93
C ALA A 224 28.15 12.11 16.01
N LYS A 225 28.96 11.19 16.55
CA LYS A 225 29.89 10.36 15.77
C LYS A 225 29.15 9.48 14.77
N LEU A 226 28.11 8.75 15.23
CA LEU A 226 27.27 7.92 14.36
C LEU A 226 26.61 8.75 13.25
N ASN A 227 25.98 9.88 13.58
CA ASN A 227 25.39 10.77 12.58
C ASN A 227 26.42 11.28 11.55
N ALA A 228 27.66 11.59 11.96
CA ALA A 228 28.73 11.97 11.03
C ALA A 228 29.15 10.79 10.11
N VAL A 229 29.28 9.58 10.66
CA VAL A 229 29.58 8.36 9.88
C VAL A 229 28.49 8.08 8.86
N PHE A 230 27.20 8.07 9.25
CA PHE A 230 26.11 7.84 8.29
C PHE A 230 26.05 8.93 7.23
N THR A 231 26.17 10.20 7.61
CA THR A 231 26.18 11.33 6.66
C THR A 231 27.29 11.16 5.61
N GLU A 232 28.50 10.76 6.00
CA GLU A 232 29.57 10.51 5.02
C GLU A 232 29.34 9.20 4.24
N ALA A 233 28.86 8.13 4.87
CA ALA A 233 28.61 6.84 4.21
C ALA A 233 27.57 6.96 3.09
N TYR A 234 26.43 7.64 3.32
CA TYR A 234 25.45 7.92 2.26
C TYR A 234 26.04 8.82 1.15
N GLN A 235 26.92 9.77 1.47
CA GLN A 235 27.65 10.56 0.44
C GLN A 235 28.67 9.72 -0.36
N LYS A 236 29.16 8.58 0.15
CA LYS A 236 29.95 7.62 -0.64
C LYS A 236 29.07 6.65 -1.43
N LEU A 237 27.83 6.45 -1.00
CA LEU A 237 26.83 5.56 -1.60
C LEU A 237 26.17 6.18 -2.85
N ASP A 238 25.90 7.49 -2.82
CA ASP A 238 25.30 8.32 -3.87
C ASP A 238 25.72 7.96 -5.33
N PRO A 239 27.01 7.71 -5.66
CA PRO A 239 27.41 7.40 -7.04
C PRO A 239 27.02 5.99 -7.53
N TYR A 240 26.58 5.11 -6.62
CA TYR A 240 26.34 3.68 -6.87
C TYR A 240 24.87 3.28 -6.65
N PHE A 241 24.09 4.07 -5.92
CA PHE A 241 22.73 3.72 -5.51
C PHE A 241 21.79 4.93 -5.62
N ASN A 242 20.60 4.72 -6.22
CA ASN A 242 19.57 5.76 -6.33
C ASN A 242 18.43 5.48 -5.34
N LEU A 243 18.38 6.23 -4.24
CA LEU A 243 17.32 6.14 -3.23
C LEU A 243 15.95 6.56 -3.78
N SER A 244 15.88 7.41 -4.83
CA SER A 244 14.61 7.82 -5.43
C SER A 244 13.89 6.71 -6.20
N ALA A 245 14.54 5.57 -6.45
CA ALA A 245 13.91 4.39 -7.01
C ALA A 245 13.06 3.60 -5.98
N TYR A 246 13.19 3.91 -4.69
CA TYR A 246 12.59 3.15 -3.58
C TYR A 246 11.51 3.90 -2.78
N ASP A 247 11.28 5.19 -3.06
CA ASP A 247 10.06 5.89 -2.59
C ASP A 247 8.91 5.50 -3.53
N SER A 248 8.20 4.43 -3.17
CA SER A 248 7.12 3.84 -3.95
C SER A 248 5.77 4.53 -3.73
N ASN A 249 5.58 5.10 -2.53
CA ASN A 249 4.35 5.76 -2.12
C ASN A 249 4.29 7.26 -2.52
N GLN A 250 5.45 7.85 -2.86
CA GLN A 250 5.70 9.23 -3.27
C GLN A 250 5.53 10.30 -2.18
N ASP A 251 5.68 9.95 -0.89
CA ASP A 251 5.61 10.88 0.25
C ASP A 251 6.92 11.69 0.47
N GLY A 252 8.04 11.24 -0.11
CA GLY A 252 9.36 11.86 0.01
C GLY A 252 10.29 11.19 1.02
N THR A 253 9.81 10.17 1.74
CA THR A 253 10.55 9.30 2.64
C THR A 253 10.67 7.90 2.01
N VAL A 254 11.69 7.14 2.40
CA VAL A 254 11.78 5.71 2.09
C VAL A 254 11.69 4.94 3.41
N GLU A 255 10.61 4.18 3.60
CA GLU A 255 10.45 3.33 4.79
C GLU A 255 11.22 1.98 4.62
N PRO A 256 11.60 1.32 5.75
CA PRO A 256 12.12 -0.05 5.74
C PRO A 256 11.27 -1.07 4.99
N SER A 257 9.96 -0.80 4.89
CA SER A 257 8.96 -1.60 4.17
C SER A 257 9.15 -1.57 2.65
N GLU A 258 9.84 -0.55 2.11
CA GLU A 258 10.17 -0.32 0.71
C GLU A 258 11.65 -0.62 0.41
N LEU A 259 12.56 -0.19 1.30
CA LEU A 259 13.99 -0.50 1.27
C LEU A 259 14.52 -0.62 2.71
N SER A 260 15.02 -1.80 3.05
CA SER A 260 15.79 -1.99 4.29
C SER A 260 17.28 -1.73 4.05
N VAL A 261 17.94 -1.03 4.97
CA VAL A 261 19.38 -0.71 4.89
C VAL A 261 20.14 -1.33 6.06
N MET A 262 21.22 -2.03 5.72
CA MET A 262 22.07 -2.83 6.61
C MET A 262 23.52 -2.36 6.50
N PHE A 263 24.00 -1.64 7.52
CA PHE A 263 25.40 -1.22 7.61
C PHE A 263 26.25 -2.29 8.28
N ILE A 264 27.35 -2.70 7.65
CA ILE A 264 28.44 -3.43 8.33
C ILE A 264 29.55 -2.43 8.62
N PHE A 265 29.92 -2.24 9.88
CA PHE A 265 31.06 -1.41 10.27
C PHE A 265 32.31 -2.28 10.46
N ALA A 266 33.42 -1.89 9.84
CA ALA A 266 34.73 -2.51 10.06
C ALA A 266 35.16 -2.34 11.53
N GLY A 267 35.13 -3.43 12.29
CA GLY A 267 35.29 -3.42 13.74
C GLY A 267 34.75 -4.71 14.37
N GLY A 268 34.62 -4.71 15.71
CA GLY A 268 34.12 -5.84 16.50
C GLY A 268 32.67 -5.69 16.98
N ASP A 269 32.02 -6.83 17.21
CA ASP A 269 30.68 -6.95 17.76
C ASP A 269 30.70 -6.85 19.30
N ARG A 270 30.18 -5.75 19.85
CA ARG A 270 30.19 -5.52 21.29
C ARG A 270 29.26 -6.45 22.08
N SER A 271 28.28 -7.10 21.45
CA SER A 271 27.44 -8.11 22.12
C SER A 271 28.28 -9.31 22.61
N THR A 272 29.48 -9.51 22.06
CA THR A 272 30.44 -10.54 22.51
C THR A 272 31.34 -10.11 23.68
N GLY A 273 31.19 -8.89 24.23
CA GLY A 273 31.96 -8.42 25.38
C GLY A 273 33.45 -8.13 25.15
N PHE A 274 34.16 -8.91 24.34
CA PHE A 274 35.58 -8.74 24.01
C PHE A 274 35.85 -7.49 23.16
N LEU A 275 37.03 -6.88 23.37
CA LEU A 275 37.53 -5.72 22.62
C LEU A 275 39.05 -5.83 22.38
N ASP A 276 39.47 -6.43 21.26
CA ASP A 276 40.82 -6.28 20.71
C ASP A 276 40.90 -5.15 19.65
N ARG A 277 39.75 -4.62 19.25
CA ARG A 277 39.54 -3.60 18.21
C ARG A 277 38.35 -2.70 18.53
N PRO A 278 38.21 -1.52 17.90
CA PRO A 278 37.03 -0.69 18.01
C PRO A 278 35.73 -1.42 17.63
N ALA A 279 34.62 -1.14 18.34
CA ALA A 279 33.42 -1.96 18.27
C ALA A 279 32.09 -1.18 18.25
N ILE A 280 31.04 -1.86 17.78
CA ILE A 280 29.65 -1.41 17.69
C ILE A 280 28.75 -2.49 18.30
N TRP A 281 27.67 -2.11 18.99
CA TRP A 281 26.65 -3.09 19.38
C TRP A 281 25.67 -3.27 18.21
N PRO A 282 25.35 -4.50 17.76
CA PRO A 282 24.40 -4.72 16.67
C PRO A 282 22.99 -4.25 17.06
N HIS A 283 22.40 -3.34 16.27
CA HIS A 283 21.11 -2.74 16.61
C HIS A 283 20.35 -2.17 15.40
N LYS A 284 19.01 -2.31 15.45
CA LYS A 284 18.04 -1.53 14.68
C LYS A 284 17.83 -0.19 15.37
N PHE A 285 18.01 0.91 14.63
CA PHE A 285 17.82 2.26 15.16
C PHE A 285 17.30 3.22 14.07
N SER A 286 17.28 4.52 14.40
CA SER A 286 16.92 5.62 13.52
C SER A 286 17.95 6.74 13.69
N HIS A 287 18.51 7.27 12.60
CA HIS A 287 19.36 8.46 12.60
C HIS A 287 18.56 9.70 12.22
N ASN A 288 19.16 10.90 12.35
CA ASN A 288 18.55 12.13 11.81
C ASN A 288 18.24 11.98 10.31
N ASP A 289 17.25 12.71 9.80
CA ASP A 289 16.93 12.80 8.37
C ASP A 289 18.19 12.93 7.49
N VAL A 290 18.59 11.84 6.81
CA VAL A 290 19.58 11.92 5.73
C VAL A 290 18.82 12.02 4.42
N THR A 291 19.23 12.95 3.55
CA THR A 291 18.63 13.15 2.24
C THR A 291 19.59 12.66 1.14
N LEU A 292 19.13 11.71 0.33
CA LEU A 292 19.82 11.17 -0.86
C LEU A 292 18.84 11.16 -2.03
N ASP A 293 19.27 11.52 -3.24
CA ASP A 293 18.40 11.69 -4.43
C ASP A 293 17.13 12.54 -4.22
N GLY A 294 17.14 13.42 -3.22
CA GLY A 294 15.97 14.22 -2.81
C GLY A 294 14.91 13.47 -1.99
N LYS A 295 15.15 12.21 -1.62
CA LYS A 295 14.35 11.43 -0.66
C LYS A 295 15.01 11.40 0.71
N LYS A 296 14.20 11.21 1.75
CA LYS A 296 14.68 11.01 3.13
C LYS A 296 14.81 9.53 3.48
N ILE A 297 15.81 9.21 4.27
CA ILE A 297 15.90 7.94 5.01
C ILE A 297 16.34 8.20 6.46
N THR A 298 15.82 7.39 7.38
CA THR A 298 16.05 7.48 8.83
C THR A 298 16.43 6.15 9.46
N ASP A 299 15.83 5.04 9.02
CA ASP A 299 15.85 3.76 9.72
C ASP A 299 16.79 2.74 9.09
N TYR A 300 17.55 2.03 9.94
CA TYR A 300 18.60 1.11 9.53
C TYR A 300 18.88 0.05 10.60
N CYS A 301 19.62 -1.00 10.22
CA CYS A 301 20.37 -1.84 11.16
C CYS A 301 21.87 -1.61 10.96
N VAL A 302 22.65 -1.65 12.05
CA VAL A 302 24.12 -1.67 11.99
C VAL A 302 24.66 -2.90 12.71
N PHE A 303 25.71 -3.48 12.13
CA PHE A 303 26.41 -4.68 12.58
C PHE A 303 27.92 -4.45 12.54
N ALA A 304 28.70 -5.36 13.12
CA ALA A 304 30.15 -5.41 12.98
C ALA A 304 30.61 -6.39 11.90
N ASP A 305 31.80 -6.16 11.35
CA ASP A 305 32.51 -7.11 10.48
C ASP A 305 32.89 -8.40 11.26
N TYR A 306 33.48 -8.21 12.45
CA TYR A 306 33.94 -9.32 13.30
C TYR A 306 33.04 -9.56 14.51
N GLN A 307 32.94 -10.83 14.88
CA GLN A 307 32.38 -11.32 16.13
C GLN A 307 33.43 -12.25 16.74
N VAL A 308 34.01 -11.83 17.87
CA VAL A 308 35.28 -12.36 18.39
C VAL A 308 36.37 -12.38 17.29
N ASP A 309 36.71 -13.55 16.74
CA ASP A 309 37.75 -13.76 15.74
C ASP A 309 37.23 -14.14 14.33
N HIS A 310 35.91 -14.25 14.16
CA HIS A 310 35.26 -14.68 12.91
C HIS A 310 34.29 -13.61 12.35
N GLN A 311 33.76 -13.82 11.15
CA GLN A 311 32.67 -13.00 10.60
C GLN A 311 31.41 -13.13 11.48
N ALA A 312 30.71 -12.02 11.76
CA ALA A 312 29.46 -12.02 12.53
C ALA A 312 28.45 -13.09 12.06
N THR A 313 27.82 -13.82 12.99
CA THR A 313 26.97 -14.98 12.69
C THR A 313 25.60 -14.60 12.10
N LEU A 314 24.92 -15.58 11.48
CA LEU A 314 23.64 -15.34 10.78
C LEU A 314 22.54 -14.87 11.75
N GLY A 315 22.47 -15.47 12.93
CA GLY A 315 21.37 -15.26 13.87
C GLY A 315 21.25 -13.84 14.40
N VAL A 316 22.37 -13.16 14.64
CA VAL A 316 22.42 -11.72 14.96
C VAL A 316 21.81 -10.89 13.83
N ILE A 317 22.15 -11.22 12.58
CA ILE A 317 21.66 -10.49 11.40
C ILE A 317 20.15 -10.66 11.25
N VAL A 318 19.62 -11.87 11.33
CA VAL A 318 18.17 -12.12 11.13
C VAL A 318 17.30 -11.67 12.31
N HIS A 319 17.87 -11.54 13.51
CA HIS A 319 17.21 -10.92 14.67
C HIS A 319 16.94 -9.42 14.40
N GLU A 320 18.00 -8.66 14.09
CA GLU A 320 17.90 -7.23 13.81
C GLU A 320 17.07 -6.90 12.57
N LEU A 321 17.24 -7.68 11.49
CA LEU A 321 16.39 -7.53 10.30
C LEU A 321 14.93 -7.92 10.57
N GLY A 322 14.65 -8.76 11.59
CA GLY A 322 13.29 -9.01 12.09
C GLY A 322 12.64 -7.75 12.69
N HIS A 323 13.41 -6.90 13.38
CA HIS A 323 12.93 -5.59 13.84
C HIS A 323 12.73 -4.63 12.66
N LEU A 324 13.69 -4.56 11.73
CA LEU A 324 13.68 -3.58 10.63
C LEU A 324 12.63 -3.88 9.55
N MET A 325 12.63 -5.11 9.02
CA MET A 325 11.77 -5.52 7.89
C MET A 325 10.33 -5.83 8.31
N LEU A 326 10.15 -6.37 9.52
CA LEU A 326 8.88 -6.97 9.95
C LEU A 326 8.24 -6.26 11.16
N GLY A 327 8.99 -5.37 11.86
CA GLY A 327 8.48 -4.67 13.04
C GLY A 327 8.28 -5.56 14.27
N LEU A 328 8.91 -6.74 14.31
CA LEU A 328 8.84 -7.62 15.47
C LEU A 328 9.52 -6.95 16.70
N PRO A 329 8.96 -7.10 17.91
CA PRO A 329 9.64 -6.68 19.14
C PRO A 329 10.72 -7.71 19.55
N ASP A 330 11.60 -7.33 20.48
CA ASP A 330 12.37 -8.32 21.25
C ASP A 330 11.41 -9.22 22.04
N LEU A 331 11.72 -10.53 22.11
CA LEU A 331 11.00 -11.52 22.92
C LEU A 331 11.87 -12.07 24.06
N TYR A 332 12.76 -11.22 24.55
CA TYR A 332 13.53 -11.36 25.79
C TYR A 332 13.44 -10.04 26.55
N ALA A 333 13.36 -10.07 27.87
CA ALA A 333 13.20 -8.85 28.65
C ALA A 333 14.55 -8.16 28.94
N ARG A 334 14.51 -6.83 29.12
CA ARG A 334 15.71 -6.00 29.37
C ARG A 334 16.02 -5.79 30.86
N ASN A 335 15.03 -6.03 31.72
CA ASN A 335 15.06 -5.79 33.17
C ASN A 335 14.36 -6.91 33.98
N SER A 336 14.05 -8.05 33.35
CA SER A 336 13.50 -9.25 34.01
C SER A 336 13.98 -10.50 33.30
N ASP A 337 13.74 -11.64 33.94
CA ASP A 337 14.30 -12.95 33.57
C ASP A 337 13.50 -13.63 32.44
N ALA A 338 12.39 -12.99 32.01
CA ALA A 338 11.37 -13.56 31.15
C ALA A 338 11.71 -13.50 29.65
N SER A 339 11.70 -14.64 28.97
CA SER A 339 11.91 -14.73 27.52
C SER A 339 11.20 -15.94 26.90
N ILE A 340 11.07 -15.96 25.57
CA ILE A 340 10.79 -17.20 24.83
C ILE A 340 12.02 -18.13 24.73
N GLY A 341 13.15 -17.77 25.35
CA GLY A 341 14.36 -18.57 25.39
C GLY A 341 14.93 -18.86 23.99
N SER A 342 15.37 -20.10 23.79
CA SER A 342 15.91 -20.57 22.51
C SER A 342 14.85 -21.06 21.53
N TRP A 343 13.55 -20.91 21.82
CA TRP A 343 12.46 -21.41 20.95
C TRP A 343 12.12 -20.51 19.77
N GLY A 344 12.64 -19.28 19.72
CA GLY A 344 12.44 -18.39 18.58
C GLY A 344 13.56 -17.36 18.42
N VAL A 345 13.81 -16.97 17.17
CA VAL A 345 14.91 -16.04 16.82
C VAL A 345 14.87 -14.69 17.53
N MET A 346 13.67 -14.19 17.90
CA MET A 346 13.52 -12.92 18.62
C MET A 346 13.85 -13.01 20.13
N GLY A 347 14.18 -14.20 20.63
CA GLY A 347 14.79 -14.44 21.94
C GLY A 347 16.26 -14.86 21.81
N ALA A 348 16.72 -15.70 22.74
CA ALA A 348 18.05 -16.32 22.69
C ALA A 348 18.25 -17.28 21.51
N GLY A 349 17.19 -17.66 20.79
CA GLY A 349 17.25 -18.48 19.58
C GLY A 349 18.03 -17.86 18.41
N SER A 350 18.34 -16.56 18.49
CA SER A 350 19.33 -15.87 17.64
C SER A 350 20.75 -16.40 17.83
N TRP A 351 21.12 -16.89 19.02
CA TRP A 351 22.44 -17.46 19.31
C TRP A 351 22.49 -18.99 19.17
N ALA A 352 21.44 -19.61 18.65
CA ALA A 352 21.38 -21.06 18.51
C ALA A 352 22.44 -21.60 17.52
N LYS A 353 22.74 -22.89 17.66
CA LYS A 353 23.84 -23.57 16.96
C LYS A 353 23.50 -25.03 16.71
N LYS A 354 23.54 -25.51 15.46
CA LYS A 354 23.29 -26.93 15.16
C LYS A 354 24.54 -27.79 15.42
N PRO A 355 24.39 -29.11 15.65
CA PRO A 355 25.54 -30.01 15.73
C PRO A 355 26.42 -29.94 14.47
N GLY A 356 27.68 -29.57 14.63
CA GLY A 356 28.67 -29.43 13.55
C GLY A 356 28.97 -28.00 13.09
N ASP A 357 28.22 -27.00 13.56
CA ASP A 357 28.59 -25.58 13.37
C ASP A 357 29.88 -25.21 14.12
N SER A 358 30.50 -24.08 13.77
CA SER A 358 31.71 -23.58 14.44
C SER A 358 31.37 -22.61 15.58
N TYR A 359 30.42 -21.70 15.37
CA TYR A 359 30.17 -20.54 16.25
C TYR A 359 28.71 -20.43 16.71
N SER A 360 28.47 -19.57 17.70
CA SER A 360 27.15 -19.30 18.29
C SER A 360 26.33 -18.41 17.34
N GLY A 361 25.11 -18.81 16.96
CA GLY A 361 24.30 -18.12 15.95
C GLY A 361 24.61 -18.50 14.49
N ASP A 362 25.49 -19.48 14.22
CA ASP A 362 25.73 -20.03 12.86
C ASP A 362 24.44 -20.61 12.25
N THR A 363 23.59 -21.21 13.09
CA THR A 363 22.25 -21.69 12.74
C THR A 363 21.25 -21.17 13.79
N PRO A 364 20.65 -19.98 13.60
CA PRO A 364 19.51 -19.57 14.43
C PRO A 364 18.36 -20.57 14.29
N VAL A 365 17.44 -20.60 15.24
CA VAL A 365 16.18 -21.37 15.14
C VAL A 365 15.15 -20.66 14.26
N ASN A 366 14.06 -21.32 13.89
CA ASN A 366 12.93 -20.66 13.24
C ASN A 366 12.30 -19.57 14.13
N MET A 367 11.51 -18.68 13.52
CA MET A 367 10.56 -17.84 14.24
C MET A 367 9.56 -18.69 15.03
N SER A 368 9.11 -18.20 16.19
CA SER A 368 7.99 -18.83 16.90
C SER A 368 6.68 -18.67 16.13
N ALA A 369 5.70 -19.52 16.42
CA ALA A 369 4.33 -19.41 15.90
C ALA A 369 3.76 -17.98 15.97
N TRP A 370 3.99 -17.27 17.08
CA TRP A 370 3.56 -15.88 17.23
C TRP A 370 4.32 -14.94 16.29
N SER A 371 5.65 -15.03 16.20
CA SER A 371 6.45 -14.18 15.32
C SER A 371 6.10 -14.40 13.84
N LYS A 372 5.86 -15.66 13.42
CA LYS A 372 5.37 -15.99 12.06
C LYS A 372 4.02 -15.33 11.78
N HIS A 373 3.10 -15.32 12.74
CA HIS A 373 1.79 -14.69 12.56
C HIS A 373 1.89 -13.15 12.54
N ALA A 374 2.63 -12.56 13.48
CA ALA A 374 2.85 -11.11 13.54
C ALA A 374 3.56 -10.54 12.29
N ALA A 375 4.46 -11.33 11.68
CA ALA A 375 5.13 -10.99 10.42
C ALA A 375 4.28 -11.19 9.16
N GLY A 376 3.07 -11.76 9.26
CA GLY A 376 2.24 -12.11 8.11
C GLY A 376 2.78 -13.28 7.27
N PHE A 377 3.57 -14.17 7.88
CA PHE A 377 4.12 -15.36 7.20
C PHE A 377 3.15 -16.54 7.23
N VAL A 378 2.40 -16.69 8.33
CA VAL A 378 1.36 -17.71 8.51
C VAL A 378 0.04 -17.07 8.94
N VAL A 379 -1.07 -17.54 8.37
CA VAL A 379 -2.40 -17.35 8.94
C VAL A 379 -2.68 -18.60 9.79
N PRO A 380 -2.76 -18.51 11.12
CA PRO A 380 -2.92 -19.67 11.97
C PRO A 380 -4.35 -20.24 11.84
N THR A 381 -4.47 -21.56 11.93
CA THR A 381 -5.79 -22.20 11.97
C THR A 381 -6.43 -21.94 13.34
N ILE A 382 -7.46 -21.09 13.38
CA ILE A 382 -8.32 -20.96 14.57
C ILE A 382 -8.94 -22.34 14.84
N THR A 383 -8.83 -22.81 16.08
CA THR A 383 -9.11 -24.19 16.44
C THR A 383 -10.27 -24.28 17.44
N HIS A 384 -11.16 -25.24 17.22
CA HIS A 384 -12.38 -25.46 18.01
C HIS A 384 -12.48 -26.93 18.47
N GLU A 385 -13.43 -27.21 19.37
CA GLU A 385 -13.73 -28.57 19.85
C GLU A 385 -14.03 -29.52 18.67
N SER A 386 -13.48 -30.73 18.73
CA SER A 386 -13.54 -31.73 17.66
C SER A 386 -13.72 -33.13 18.23
N PRO A 387 -14.59 -33.99 17.64
CA PRO A 387 -14.79 -35.37 18.08
C PRO A 387 -13.59 -36.29 17.76
N THR A 388 -12.60 -35.81 17.01
CA THR A 388 -11.34 -36.50 16.69
C THR A 388 -10.13 -35.63 17.02
N PRO A 389 -8.97 -36.21 17.38
CA PRO A 389 -7.75 -35.44 17.61
C PRO A 389 -7.40 -34.51 16.44
N ILE A 390 -7.00 -33.30 16.79
CA ILE A 390 -6.68 -32.19 15.89
C ILE A 390 -5.19 -32.28 15.58
N SER A 391 -4.81 -32.31 14.31
CA SER A 391 -3.41 -32.39 13.87
C SER A 391 -2.69 -31.05 13.93
N VAL A 392 -1.41 -31.07 14.30
CA VAL A 392 -0.47 -29.94 14.20
C VAL A 392 0.69 -30.37 13.31
N ASN A 393 0.63 -30.05 12.02
CA ASN A 393 1.71 -30.39 11.09
C ASN A 393 2.91 -29.46 11.31
N ASN A 394 4.11 -29.85 10.84
CA ASN A 394 5.33 -29.05 11.08
C ASN A 394 5.30 -27.64 10.45
N ASP A 395 4.55 -27.48 9.36
CA ASP A 395 4.36 -26.22 8.62
C ASP A 395 3.08 -25.45 9.04
N ASP A 396 2.39 -25.91 10.08
CA ASP A 396 1.04 -25.53 10.46
C ASP A 396 1.02 -24.99 11.90
N VAL A 397 0.26 -23.91 12.11
CA VAL A 397 0.14 -23.23 13.41
C VAL A 397 -1.32 -23.25 13.82
N LYS A 398 -1.63 -23.88 14.96
CA LYS A 398 -2.96 -23.83 15.56
C LYS A 398 -3.05 -22.68 16.55
N LEU A 399 -4.21 -22.05 16.61
CA LEU A 399 -4.52 -20.94 17.51
C LEU A 399 -5.80 -21.25 18.30
N VAL A 400 -5.70 -21.29 19.61
CA VAL A 400 -6.82 -21.41 20.55
C VAL A 400 -7.01 -20.07 21.25
N TYR A 401 -8.16 -19.44 21.07
CA TYR A 401 -8.54 -18.28 21.88
C TYR A 401 -8.94 -18.74 23.28
N LEU A 402 -8.37 -18.14 24.32
CA LEU A 402 -8.77 -18.41 25.71
C LEU A 402 -10.01 -17.60 26.13
N ASP A 403 -10.48 -16.72 25.24
CA ASP A 403 -11.52 -15.76 25.50
C ASP A 403 -12.55 -15.73 24.36
N PRO A 404 -13.78 -16.26 24.57
CA PRO A 404 -14.80 -16.29 23.53
C PRO A 404 -15.35 -14.89 23.17
N TYR A 405 -15.25 -13.91 24.07
CA TYR A 405 -15.73 -12.54 23.83
C TYR A 405 -14.69 -11.70 23.09
N LEU A 406 -13.43 -11.71 23.54
CA LEU A 406 -12.36 -10.86 22.99
C LEU A 406 -11.59 -11.50 21.82
N LYS A 407 -11.53 -12.83 21.72
CA LYS A 407 -10.86 -13.59 20.65
C LYS A 407 -9.45 -13.05 20.31
N GLU A 408 -9.26 -12.49 19.12
CA GLU A 408 -7.98 -11.93 18.64
C GLU A 408 -7.48 -10.72 19.44
N PHE A 409 -8.37 -10.08 20.21
CA PHE A 409 -8.02 -9.00 21.13
C PHE A 409 -7.72 -9.51 22.55
N GLY A 410 -8.05 -10.76 22.87
CA GLY A 410 -7.90 -11.37 24.18
C GLY A 410 -6.68 -12.27 24.36
N PRO A 411 -6.58 -12.95 25.52
CA PRO A 411 -5.57 -13.98 25.76
C PRO A 411 -5.79 -15.22 24.86
N ARG A 412 -4.69 -15.85 24.44
CA ARG A 412 -4.67 -16.93 23.45
C ARG A 412 -3.42 -17.81 23.55
N VAL A 413 -3.48 -19.02 23.01
CA VAL A 413 -2.35 -19.95 22.89
C VAL A 413 -2.16 -20.37 21.44
N TYR A 414 -0.91 -20.33 20.97
CA TYR A 414 -0.47 -20.91 19.71
C TYR A 414 0.17 -22.27 19.96
N LEU A 415 -0.04 -23.22 19.06
CA LEU A 415 0.56 -24.56 19.08
C LEU A 415 1.22 -24.82 17.73
N GLU A 416 2.51 -25.16 17.73
CA GLU A 416 3.27 -25.59 16.55
C GLU A 416 4.12 -26.83 16.86
N ASN A 417 4.29 -27.74 15.90
CA ASN A 417 5.10 -28.95 16.09
C ASN A 417 6.53 -28.72 15.59
N ARG A 418 7.48 -28.59 16.52
CA ARG A 418 8.91 -28.33 16.25
C ARG A 418 9.66 -29.64 16.11
N THR A 419 10.54 -29.71 15.11
CA THR A 419 11.34 -30.89 14.75
C THR A 419 12.75 -30.45 14.37
N PHE A 420 13.73 -31.36 14.35
CA PHE A 420 15.12 -31.08 13.93
C PHE A 420 15.25 -30.93 12.40
N SER A 421 14.41 -30.08 11.80
CA SER A 421 14.34 -29.79 10.37
C SER A 421 14.51 -28.28 10.12
N GLY A 422 14.88 -27.90 8.89
CA GLY A 422 15.14 -26.48 8.57
C GLY A 422 16.17 -25.84 9.52
N TYR A 423 15.82 -24.69 10.08
CA TYR A 423 16.64 -23.98 11.08
C TYR A 423 16.52 -24.57 12.50
N ASP A 424 15.45 -25.32 12.79
CA ASP A 424 15.20 -25.95 14.09
C ASP A 424 16.11 -27.16 14.40
N ARG A 425 17.05 -27.50 13.52
CA ARG A 425 18.21 -28.37 13.82
C ARG A 425 19.08 -27.89 14.99
N ALA A 426 18.88 -26.66 15.45
CA ALA A 426 19.58 -26.03 16.56
C ALA A 426 18.78 -26.02 17.88
N LEU A 427 17.58 -26.61 17.92
CA LEU A 427 16.78 -26.76 19.15
C LEU A 427 17.35 -27.84 20.10
N ALA A 428 16.98 -27.75 21.37
CA ALA A 428 17.32 -28.76 22.38
C ALA A 428 16.52 -30.07 22.22
N ALA A 429 15.28 -29.99 21.73
CA ALA A 429 14.35 -31.12 21.61
C ALA A 429 13.32 -30.93 20.48
N GLU A 430 12.62 -32.01 20.13
CA GLU A 430 11.43 -32.02 19.26
C GLU A 430 10.16 -32.12 20.13
N GLY A 431 9.03 -31.61 19.64
CA GLY A 431 7.76 -31.60 20.39
C GLY A 431 6.76 -30.55 19.90
N VAL A 432 5.55 -30.55 20.49
CA VAL A 432 4.59 -29.46 20.36
C VAL A 432 4.98 -28.35 21.33
N LEU A 433 5.32 -27.18 20.78
CA LEU A 433 5.59 -25.96 21.52
C LEU A 433 4.29 -25.18 21.71
N ALA A 434 4.00 -24.81 22.96
CA ALA A 434 2.86 -23.96 23.30
C ALA A 434 3.34 -22.53 23.62
N THR A 435 2.93 -21.55 22.81
CA THR A 435 3.26 -20.13 23.01
C THR A 435 2.01 -19.39 23.48
N SER A 436 1.99 -18.90 24.71
CA SER A 436 0.90 -18.08 25.24
C SER A 436 1.08 -16.60 24.85
N VAL A 437 -0.03 -15.89 24.78
CA VAL A 437 -0.06 -14.42 24.63
C VAL A 437 -1.04 -13.83 25.63
N ASN A 438 -0.53 -13.01 26.55
CA ASN A 438 -1.36 -12.15 27.40
C ASN A 438 -1.28 -10.70 26.92
N VAL A 439 -2.39 -10.18 26.40
CA VAL A 439 -2.53 -8.82 25.86
C VAL A 439 -2.46 -7.70 26.91
N GLN A 440 -2.49 -8.04 28.21
CA GLN A 440 -2.32 -7.09 29.31
C GLN A 440 -0.84 -6.82 29.62
N ASN A 441 0.01 -7.83 29.40
CA ASN A 441 1.46 -7.74 29.54
C ASN A 441 2.07 -6.89 28.41
N ARG A 442 3.35 -6.50 28.56
CA ARG A 442 4.10 -5.68 27.61
C ARG A 442 5.29 -6.44 27.02
N PHE A 443 5.89 -5.89 25.97
CA PHE A 443 7.26 -6.24 25.57
C PHE A 443 8.25 -5.32 26.29
N ASN A 444 9.42 -5.85 26.65
CA ASN A 444 10.60 -5.11 27.15
C ASN A 444 10.42 -4.32 28.45
N ASP A 445 9.35 -4.59 29.21
CA ASP A 445 9.07 -3.95 30.50
C ASP A 445 9.45 -4.86 31.68
N VAL A 446 9.34 -4.37 32.91
CA VAL A 446 9.51 -5.19 34.12
C VAL A 446 8.28 -6.06 34.38
N GLY A 447 8.50 -7.37 34.54
CA GLY A 447 7.47 -8.37 34.83
C GLY A 447 7.41 -9.48 33.78
N ALA A 448 6.22 -10.07 33.61
CA ALA A 448 5.93 -11.09 32.62
C ALA A 448 5.72 -10.47 31.23
N MET A 449 6.21 -11.14 30.19
CA MET A 449 6.18 -10.64 28.81
C MET A 449 4.81 -10.86 28.14
N GLN A 450 4.52 -10.09 27.09
CA GLN A 450 3.30 -10.24 26.27
C GLN A 450 3.21 -11.60 25.54
N VAL A 451 4.35 -12.24 25.29
CA VAL A 451 4.47 -13.55 24.64
C VAL A 451 5.42 -14.39 25.48
N GLN A 452 4.98 -15.60 25.87
CA GLN A 452 5.74 -16.53 26.73
C GLN A 452 5.60 -17.97 26.22
N ILE A 453 6.50 -18.86 26.65
CA ILE A 453 6.36 -20.30 26.41
C ILE A 453 5.68 -20.95 27.61
N MET A 454 4.66 -21.76 27.34
CA MET A 454 4.04 -22.63 28.33
C MET A 454 4.91 -23.88 28.50
N GLN A 455 5.95 -23.74 29.31
CA GLN A 455 6.96 -24.77 29.58
C GLN A 455 6.29 -25.98 30.24
N ALA A 456 6.44 -27.17 29.68
CA ALA A 456 5.43 -28.23 29.83
C ALA A 456 5.49 -29.02 31.15
N ASP A 457 6.56 -28.86 31.94
CA ASP A 457 6.64 -29.24 33.37
C ASP A 457 6.18 -28.12 34.33
N GLY A 458 6.15 -26.87 33.84
CA GLY A 458 5.89 -25.66 34.59
C GLY A 458 6.93 -25.36 35.67
N LEU A 459 8.21 -25.62 35.40
CA LEU A 459 9.33 -25.15 36.23
C LEU A 459 9.56 -23.63 36.09
N ASN A 460 9.19 -23.03 34.95
CA ASN A 460 9.35 -21.60 34.62
C ASN A 460 10.83 -21.16 34.57
N GLU A 461 11.71 -22.03 34.08
CA GLU A 461 13.14 -21.74 33.90
C GLU A 461 13.37 -20.54 32.97
N LEU A 462 12.51 -20.34 31.97
CA LEU A 462 12.54 -19.19 31.05
C LEU A 462 12.01 -17.87 31.67
N GLU A 463 11.66 -17.90 32.96
CA GLU A 463 11.39 -16.73 33.82
C GLU A 463 12.24 -16.75 35.12
N ASN A 464 13.29 -17.58 35.20
CA ASN A 464 14.19 -17.70 36.36
C ASN A 464 15.66 -17.90 35.93
N ASP A 465 16.12 -17.17 34.90
CA ASP A 465 17.49 -17.18 34.35
C ASP A 465 17.99 -18.57 33.84
N GLY A 466 17.08 -19.51 33.61
CA GLY A 466 17.34 -20.86 33.13
C GLY A 466 17.61 -20.94 31.62
N SER A 467 17.60 -22.16 31.07
CA SER A 467 17.88 -22.43 29.66
C SER A 467 16.84 -23.36 29.06
N SER A 468 16.48 -23.11 27.80
CA SER A 468 15.51 -23.96 27.09
C SER A 468 15.99 -25.40 26.95
N ASP A 469 15.10 -26.35 27.25
CA ASP A 469 15.46 -27.76 27.49
C ASP A 469 14.43 -28.74 26.84
N ALA A 470 14.41 -30.02 27.20
CA ALA A 470 13.43 -30.97 26.67
C ALA A 470 12.03 -30.86 27.31
N GLY A 471 11.94 -30.44 28.58
CA GLY A 471 10.73 -30.31 29.39
C GLY A 471 9.86 -29.11 29.05
N ASP A 472 10.40 -28.12 28.34
CA ASP A 472 9.62 -27.02 27.73
C ASP A 472 8.50 -27.50 26.78
N LEU A 473 8.60 -28.71 26.24
CA LEU A 473 7.77 -29.21 25.14
C LEU A 473 6.81 -30.34 25.54
N TYR A 474 5.62 -30.34 24.94
CA TYR A 474 4.68 -31.44 25.02
C TYR A 474 4.96 -32.49 23.91
N PRO A 475 4.96 -33.81 24.19
CA PRO A 475 4.60 -34.49 25.44
C PRO A 475 5.81 -34.89 26.30
N ASN A 476 6.94 -34.19 26.19
CA ASN A 476 8.19 -34.59 26.87
C ASN A 476 8.05 -34.42 28.38
N SER A 477 7.48 -33.30 28.81
CA SER A 477 6.85 -33.11 30.11
C SER A 477 5.35 -32.86 29.91
N GLY A 478 4.48 -33.56 30.64
CA GLY A 478 3.03 -33.35 30.58
C GLY A 478 2.36 -33.68 29.23
N THR A 479 1.03 -33.65 29.19
CA THR A 479 0.20 -33.88 27.97
C THR A 479 -1.08 -33.03 27.94
N GLU A 480 -1.15 -31.97 28.77
CA GLU A 480 -2.34 -31.17 29.01
C GLU A 480 -2.00 -29.71 29.32
N ILE A 481 -2.84 -28.80 28.84
CA ILE A 481 -2.91 -27.38 29.22
C ILE A 481 -4.38 -27.07 29.55
N SER A 482 -4.65 -26.59 30.77
CA SER A 482 -5.99 -26.26 31.26
C SER A 482 -5.94 -25.14 32.31
N ASP A 483 -7.08 -24.67 32.82
CA ASP A 483 -7.11 -23.65 33.88
C ASP A 483 -6.31 -24.04 35.14
N THR A 484 -6.16 -25.35 35.39
CA THR A 484 -5.54 -25.92 36.60
C THR A 484 -4.29 -26.76 36.33
N SER A 485 -3.76 -26.75 35.10
CA SER A 485 -2.43 -27.32 34.80
C SER A 485 -1.31 -26.45 35.41
N ASN A 486 -0.07 -26.94 35.33
CA ASN A 486 1.13 -26.15 35.60
C ASN A 486 1.99 -26.12 34.32
N PRO A 487 2.17 -24.96 33.65
CA PRO A 487 1.51 -23.67 33.89
C PRO A 487 0.00 -23.72 33.60
N GLY A 488 -0.78 -22.87 34.28
CA GLY A 488 -2.25 -22.87 34.21
C GLY A 488 -2.83 -21.71 33.42
N LEU A 489 -3.86 -21.97 32.61
CA LEU A 489 -4.50 -20.94 31.76
C LEU A 489 -5.11 -19.79 32.58
N GLN A 490 -5.58 -20.05 33.80
CA GLN A 490 -6.12 -19.02 34.69
C GLN A 490 -5.07 -17.95 35.06
N ALA A 491 -3.79 -18.33 35.16
CA ALA A 491 -2.70 -17.39 35.44
C ALA A 491 -2.38 -16.49 34.23
N ILE A 492 -2.61 -16.99 33.01
CA ILE A 492 -2.37 -16.28 31.74
C ILE A 492 -3.54 -15.36 31.38
N ALA A 493 -4.78 -15.82 31.60
CA ALA A 493 -5.99 -15.07 31.26
C ALA A 493 -6.51 -14.16 32.40
N GLY A 494 -6.13 -14.45 33.66
CA GLY A 494 -6.62 -13.74 34.86
C GLY A 494 -8.02 -14.16 35.33
N PHE A 495 -8.70 -15.02 34.58
CA PHE A 495 -10.04 -15.60 34.82
C PHE A 495 -10.07 -17.08 34.41
N GLU A 496 -11.06 -17.85 34.86
CA GLU A 496 -11.28 -19.23 34.43
C GLU A 496 -11.75 -19.26 32.96
N THR A 497 -10.96 -19.89 32.09
CA THR A 497 -11.18 -19.91 30.64
C THR A 497 -12.20 -20.98 30.21
N GLY A 498 -12.33 -22.07 30.98
CA GLY A 498 -13.10 -23.25 30.58
C GLY A 498 -12.48 -24.00 29.40
N VAL A 499 -11.20 -23.75 29.10
CA VAL A 499 -10.45 -24.39 28.01
C VAL A 499 -9.56 -25.50 28.56
N ARG A 500 -9.52 -26.64 27.85
CA ARG A 500 -8.63 -27.75 28.14
C ARG A 500 -8.12 -28.39 26.85
N ILE A 501 -6.85 -28.15 26.56
CA ILE A 501 -6.08 -28.83 25.52
C ILE A 501 -5.49 -30.09 26.17
N SER A 502 -5.81 -31.28 25.70
CA SER A 502 -5.38 -32.54 26.32
C SER A 502 -4.95 -33.58 25.29
N ASN A 503 -4.45 -34.75 25.74
CA ASN A 503 -3.93 -35.81 24.86
C ASN A 503 -2.87 -35.30 23.86
N ILE A 504 -2.07 -34.30 24.26
CA ILE A 504 -1.04 -33.73 23.38
C ILE A 504 0.01 -34.81 23.07
N ALA A 505 0.35 -34.95 21.79
CA ALA A 505 1.35 -35.89 21.30
C ALA A 505 2.16 -35.25 20.16
N SER A 506 3.39 -35.73 19.94
CA SER A 506 4.30 -35.25 18.90
C SER A 506 4.99 -36.40 18.16
N SER A 507 5.43 -36.13 16.93
CA SER A 507 6.28 -37.00 16.11
C SER A 507 7.04 -36.15 15.09
N THR A 508 8.03 -36.75 14.42
CA THR A 508 8.78 -36.12 13.30
C THR A 508 7.88 -35.64 12.16
N ASN A 509 6.67 -36.18 12.04
CA ASN A 509 5.74 -35.91 10.93
C ASN A 509 4.64 -34.90 11.32
N GLY A 510 4.62 -34.42 12.57
CA GLY A 510 3.55 -33.62 13.14
C GLY A 510 3.09 -34.14 14.51
N GLY A 511 2.37 -33.31 15.24
CA GLY A 511 1.73 -33.62 16.52
C GLY A 511 0.21 -33.63 16.44
N SER A 512 -0.44 -33.85 17.58
CA SER A 512 -1.91 -33.81 17.70
C SER A 512 -2.38 -33.52 19.13
N PHE A 513 -3.59 -32.99 19.29
CA PHE A 513 -4.24 -32.80 20.59
C PHE A 513 -5.77 -32.97 20.53
N SER A 514 -6.40 -33.10 21.69
CA SER A 514 -7.85 -32.93 21.90
C SER A 514 -8.11 -31.54 22.47
N LEU A 515 -9.19 -30.87 22.04
CA LEU A 515 -9.61 -29.59 22.59
C LEU A 515 -11.03 -29.70 23.16
N GLU A 516 -11.15 -29.48 24.46
CA GLU A 516 -12.39 -29.17 25.15
C GLU A 516 -12.46 -27.64 25.31
N GLN A 517 -13.50 -27.01 24.76
CA GLN A 517 -13.73 -25.57 24.88
C GLN A 517 -15.22 -25.30 24.75
N ALA A 518 -15.78 -24.45 25.63
CA ALA A 518 -17.16 -24.00 25.51
C ALA A 518 -17.40 -23.33 24.15
N SER A 519 -18.10 -24.03 23.25
CA SER A 519 -18.47 -23.51 21.92
C SER A 519 -19.49 -22.39 22.08
N GLU A 520 -18.99 -21.16 22.01
CA GLU A 520 -19.71 -19.94 22.32
C GLU A 520 -19.58 -18.91 21.16
N PRO A 521 -20.01 -19.30 19.92
CA PRO A 521 -19.88 -18.48 18.71
C PRO A 521 -20.55 -17.10 18.85
N ASN A 522 -21.70 -17.06 19.51
CA ASN A 522 -22.52 -15.86 19.64
C ASN A 522 -21.86 -14.76 20.51
N LYS A 523 -20.75 -15.06 21.20
CA LYS A 523 -20.08 -14.07 22.03
C LYS A 523 -19.27 -13.09 21.18
N SER A 524 -19.32 -11.83 21.59
CA SER A 524 -18.43 -10.77 21.10
C SER A 524 -18.24 -9.72 22.18
N ALA A 525 -17.25 -8.85 22.03
CA ALA A 525 -17.12 -7.68 22.89
C ALA A 525 -17.32 -6.40 22.08
N TRP A 526 -18.11 -5.50 22.64
CA TRP A 526 -17.99 -4.09 22.31
C TRP A 526 -16.93 -3.47 23.24
N LEU A 527 -16.00 -2.72 22.69
CA LEU A 527 -14.73 -2.40 23.36
C LEU A 527 -14.31 -0.93 23.17
N ASN A 528 -13.77 -0.29 24.21
CA ASN A 528 -13.07 0.99 24.09
C ASN A 528 -11.53 0.85 24.05
N SER A 529 -10.96 -0.06 24.86
CA SER A 529 -9.53 -0.36 25.04
C SER A 529 -9.41 -1.54 26.01
N LEU A 530 -8.40 -2.40 25.82
CA LEU A 530 -8.03 -3.46 26.77
C LEU A 530 -6.77 -3.16 27.59
N TYR A 531 -6.05 -2.08 27.23
CA TYR A 531 -4.65 -1.88 27.60
C TYR A 531 -4.52 -1.35 29.04
N GLN A 532 -4.18 -2.25 29.97
CA GLN A 532 -3.83 -1.93 31.37
C GLN A 532 -2.38 -1.41 31.52
N GLY A 533 -1.82 -0.77 30.49
CA GLY A 533 -0.58 -0.01 30.64
C GLY A 533 -0.76 1.23 31.52
N TYR A 534 0.36 1.79 32.00
CA TYR A 534 0.48 2.97 32.91
C TYR A 534 -0.83 3.37 33.61
N VAL A 535 -1.25 2.53 34.55
CA VAL A 535 -2.45 2.75 35.35
C VAL A 535 -2.20 3.83 36.38
N PHE A 536 -3.13 4.77 36.48
CA PHE A 536 -3.28 5.66 37.62
C PHE A 536 -4.74 5.66 38.09
N ALA A 537 -4.92 5.99 39.38
CA ALA A 537 -6.21 6.31 39.98
C ALA A 537 -6.90 7.43 39.18
N SER A 538 -8.05 7.16 38.57
CA SER A 538 -8.74 8.18 37.77
C SER A 538 -9.30 9.33 38.62
N GLY A 539 -9.46 9.13 39.94
CA GLY A 539 -10.21 10.04 40.82
C GLY A 539 -11.72 10.00 40.56
N THR A 540 -12.21 8.99 39.83
CA THR A 540 -13.63 8.88 39.42
C THR A 540 -14.17 7.50 39.74
N ASN A 541 -15.32 7.44 40.43
CA ASN A 541 -16.03 6.21 40.71
C ASN A 541 -17.22 5.94 39.76
N THR A 542 -17.45 6.83 38.77
CA THR A 542 -18.51 6.66 37.77
C THR A 542 -17.95 6.80 36.35
N LEU A 543 -18.32 5.84 35.50
CA LEU A 543 -17.98 5.77 34.07
C LEU A 543 -19.26 5.62 33.24
N ALA A 544 -19.50 6.52 32.29
CA ALA A 544 -20.57 6.43 31.29
C ALA A 544 -20.00 6.21 29.89
N VAL A 545 -20.60 5.29 29.13
CA VAL A 545 -20.10 4.81 27.83
C VAL A 545 -21.25 4.72 26.84
N SER A 546 -21.13 5.37 25.68
CA SER A 546 -22.10 5.23 24.58
C SER A 546 -21.83 3.94 23.79
N LEU A 547 -22.84 3.07 23.65
CA LEU A 547 -22.83 1.95 22.72
C LEU A 547 -23.84 2.20 21.61
N ASP A 548 -23.46 1.86 20.38
CA ASP A 548 -24.36 1.84 19.22
C ASP A 548 -24.41 0.40 18.73
N LEU A 549 -25.61 -0.19 18.68
CA LEU A 549 -25.81 -1.62 18.44
C LEU A 549 -26.64 -1.81 17.16
N ASN A 550 -26.04 -2.40 16.13
CA ASN A 550 -26.75 -2.65 14.86
C ASN A 550 -27.98 -3.55 15.04
N ASN A 551 -27.89 -4.52 15.96
CA ASN A 551 -28.91 -5.55 16.18
C ASN A 551 -29.23 -5.71 17.69
N ALA A 552 -30.36 -6.34 18.00
CA ALA A 552 -30.68 -6.72 19.38
C ALA A 552 -29.73 -7.84 19.86
N THR A 553 -29.33 -7.78 21.13
CA THR A 553 -28.29 -8.62 21.72
C THR A 553 -28.51 -8.76 23.23
N LYS A 554 -27.78 -9.67 23.88
CA LYS A 554 -27.76 -9.77 25.34
C LYS A 554 -26.43 -9.26 25.88
N LEU A 555 -26.48 -8.45 26.92
CA LEU A 555 -25.33 -8.09 27.73
C LEU A 555 -25.11 -9.21 28.74
N ASP A 556 -24.21 -10.14 28.38
CA ASP A 556 -23.78 -11.26 29.24
C ASP A 556 -22.90 -10.76 30.41
N GLY A 557 -22.27 -9.60 30.28
CA GLY A 557 -21.43 -9.03 31.34
C GLY A 557 -20.64 -7.79 30.94
N ILE A 558 -19.67 -7.42 31.77
CA ILE A 558 -18.68 -6.37 31.51
C ILE A 558 -17.29 -6.82 31.93
N GLN A 559 -16.25 -6.16 31.41
CA GLN A 559 -14.88 -6.27 31.88
C GLN A 559 -14.32 -4.87 32.09
N LEU A 560 -13.73 -4.64 33.27
CA LEU A 560 -13.24 -3.32 33.70
C LEU A 560 -12.04 -3.45 34.62
N TYR A 561 -11.31 -2.35 34.73
CA TYR A 561 -10.18 -2.21 35.65
C TYR A 561 -10.49 -1.14 36.70
N ALA A 562 -10.35 -1.50 37.98
CA ALA A 562 -10.70 -0.67 39.12
C ALA A 562 -9.86 -1.04 40.36
N GLN A 563 -9.37 0.00 41.03
CA GLN A 563 -8.59 -0.10 42.25
C GLN A 563 -9.47 0.15 43.49
N ARG A 564 -9.37 -0.74 44.47
CA ARG A 564 -10.08 -0.64 45.75
C ARG A 564 -9.51 0.44 46.66
N SER A 565 -10.36 1.28 47.26
CA SER A 565 -9.98 2.33 48.20
C SER A 565 -9.48 1.79 49.55
N SER A 566 -9.65 0.49 49.82
CA SER A 566 -9.17 -0.21 51.02
C SER A 566 -8.84 -1.66 50.69
N LEU A 567 -7.78 -2.19 51.31
CA LEU A 567 -7.37 -3.59 51.13
C LEU A 567 -8.28 -4.60 51.88
N GLN A 568 -9.25 -4.13 52.66
CA GLN A 568 -10.09 -4.94 53.57
C GLN A 568 -11.57 -5.02 53.19
N SER A 569 -11.98 -4.41 52.08
CA SER A 569 -13.36 -4.41 51.59
C SER A 569 -13.43 -4.73 50.10
N ASP A 570 -14.46 -5.47 49.70
CA ASP A 570 -14.89 -5.57 48.30
C ASP A 570 -15.22 -4.17 47.76
N MET A 571 -15.05 -3.99 46.45
CA MET A 571 -15.75 -2.94 45.71
C MET A 571 -17.15 -3.46 45.39
N THR A 572 -18.17 -2.61 45.44
CA THR A 572 -19.48 -2.92 44.84
C THR A 572 -19.65 -2.14 43.54
N TYR A 573 -20.40 -2.72 42.59
CA TYR A 573 -20.68 -2.12 41.30
C TYR A 573 -22.19 -2.07 41.05
N ARG A 574 -22.63 -1.07 40.28
CA ARG A 574 -23.96 -1.02 39.65
C ARG A 574 -23.81 -0.70 38.17
N VAL A 575 -24.55 -1.41 37.33
CA VAL A 575 -24.59 -1.21 35.87
C VAL A 575 -25.99 -0.74 35.51
N TRP A 576 -26.08 0.49 35.03
CA TRP A 576 -27.32 1.13 34.62
C TRP A 576 -27.36 1.31 33.11
N ARG A 577 -28.58 1.35 32.55
CA ARG A 577 -28.87 1.86 31.22
C ARG A 577 -29.64 3.17 31.32
N PHE A 578 -29.26 4.15 30.50
CA PHE A 578 -29.98 5.41 30.32
C PHE A 578 -30.36 5.60 28.84
N PRO A 579 -31.46 6.33 28.55
CA PRO A 579 -31.80 6.74 27.18
C PRO A 579 -30.69 7.62 26.58
N PHE A 580 -30.34 7.38 25.32
CA PHE A 580 -29.30 8.14 24.61
C PHE A 580 -29.70 8.42 23.17
N SER A 581 -29.38 9.61 22.65
CA SER A 581 -29.71 10.00 21.28
C SER A 581 -28.74 11.05 20.72
N GLY A 582 -27.68 10.57 20.05
CA GLY A 582 -26.69 11.42 19.38
C GLY A 582 -25.71 12.14 20.31
N ASN A 583 -24.90 13.04 19.73
CA ASN A 583 -23.78 13.68 20.41
C ASN A 583 -24.19 14.60 21.57
N ALA A 584 -24.23 14.04 22.78
CA ALA A 584 -23.99 14.83 23.99
C ALA A 584 -22.58 15.48 23.90
N GLY A 585 -22.46 16.69 24.43
CA GLY A 585 -21.21 17.47 24.35
C GLY A 585 -20.17 17.05 25.40
N TYR A 586 -19.21 17.95 25.65
CA TYR A 586 -18.15 17.81 26.66
C TYR A 586 -18.63 17.49 28.10
N ARG A 587 -19.94 17.54 28.37
CA ARG A 587 -20.56 17.37 29.68
C ARG A 587 -21.90 16.67 29.53
N LEU A 588 -22.13 15.63 30.32
CA LEU A 588 -23.30 14.75 30.26
C LEU A 588 -23.98 14.71 31.63
N VAL A 589 -25.16 15.32 31.74
CA VAL A 589 -26.03 15.23 32.93
C VAL A 589 -27.06 14.15 32.67
N LEU A 590 -27.30 13.27 33.65
CA LEU A 590 -28.23 12.15 33.52
C LEU A 590 -29.49 12.33 34.37
N ASP A 591 -30.63 11.92 33.82
CA ASP A 591 -31.93 11.95 34.49
C ASP A 591 -32.15 10.66 35.25
N GLN A 592 -32.15 10.73 36.59
CA GLN A 592 -32.29 9.57 37.48
C GLN A 592 -33.64 8.86 37.31
N ASP A 593 -34.71 9.58 36.97
CA ASP A 593 -36.05 9.01 36.76
C ASP A 593 -36.13 8.19 35.45
N SER A 594 -35.09 8.25 34.61
CA SER A 594 -34.96 7.50 33.35
C SER A 594 -34.04 6.26 33.44
N ALA A 595 -33.42 6.01 34.59
CA ALA A 595 -32.41 4.97 34.77
C ALA A 595 -33.01 3.56 34.93
N GLU A 596 -32.44 2.57 34.22
CA GLU A 596 -32.76 1.15 34.36
C GLU A 596 -31.56 0.39 34.95
N LEU A 597 -31.72 -0.23 36.12
CA LEU A 597 -30.67 -1.06 36.71
C LEU A 597 -30.59 -2.40 35.96
N LEU A 598 -29.47 -2.65 35.27
CA LEU A 598 -29.23 -3.91 34.57
C LEU A 598 -28.66 -4.99 35.49
N GLN A 599 -27.68 -4.63 36.32
CA GLN A 599 -27.00 -5.56 37.25
C GLN A 599 -26.34 -4.80 38.41
N GLN A 600 -26.16 -5.45 39.55
CA GLN A 600 -25.28 -5.00 40.64
C GLN A 600 -24.58 -6.19 41.32
N GLY A 601 -23.48 -5.95 42.04
CA GLY A 601 -22.75 -7.00 42.76
C GLY A 601 -21.50 -6.50 43.49
N SER A 602 -20.65 -7.41 43.96
CA SER A 602 -19.33 -7.09 44.55
C SER A 602 -18.18 -7.85 43.87
N PHE A 603 -16.98 -7.32 43.97
CA PHE A 603 -15.75 -7.85 43.38
C PHE A 603 -14.50 -7.30 44.09
N GLN A 604 -13.38 -8.04 44.05
CA GLN A 604 -12.19 -7.74 44.88
C GLN A 604 -10.95 -7.28 44.08
N LYS A 605 -10.94 -7.46 42.75
CA LYS A 605 -9.85 -7.10 41.84
C LYS A 605 -10.43 -6.65 40.49
N SER A 606 -9.68 -5.86 39.72
CA SER A 606 -9.89 -5.66 38.27
C SER A 606 -10.16 -7.00 37.57
N SER A 607 -11.28 -7.11 36.87
CA SER A 607 -11.84 -8.41 36.47
C SER A 607 -12.87 -8.34 35.35
N ARG A 608 -13.07 -9.49 34.71
CA ARG A 608 -14.32 -9.88 34.04
C ARG A 608 -15.42 -10.06 35.09
N ILE A 609 -16.63 -9.60 34.75
CA ILE A 609 -17.85 -9.70 35.55
C ILE A 609 -18.95 -10.21 34.62
N LEU A 610 -19.24 -11.50 34.68
CA LEU A 610 -20.40 -12.09 33.99
C LEU A 610 -21.66 -11.94 34.86
N PHE A 611 -22.78 -11.61 34.23
CA PHE A 611 -24.04 -11.38 34.91
C PHE A 611 -24.77 -12.71 35.15
N PRO A 612 -25.32 -12.98 36.36
CA PRO A 612 -26.08 -14.21 36.62
C PRO A 612 -27.31 -14.38 35.72
N GLN A 613 -27.82 -13.30 35.11
CA GLN A 613 -28.83 -13.31 34.05
C GLN A 613 -28.50 -12.21 33.02
N PRO A 614 -28.24 -12.54 31.73
CA PRO A 614 -27.91 -11.55 30.70
C PRO A 614 -29.04 -10.55 30.40
N SER A 615 -28.72 -9.25 30.46
CA SER A 615 -29.68 -8.16 30.22
C SER A 615 -30.01 -8.03 28.73
N GLN A 616 -31.27 -7.76 28.37
CA GLN A 616 -31.65 -7.60 26.95
C GLN A 616 -31.42 -6.17 26.46
N LEU A 617 -30.68 -6.01 25.37
CA LEU A 617 -30.48 -4.74 24.67
C LEU A 617 -31.12 -4.80 23.28
N SER A 618 -31.89 -3.78 22.90
CA SER A 618 -32.40 -3.64 21.54
C SER A 618 -31.31 -3.16 20.58
N ALA A 619 -31.58 -3.19 19.28
CA ALA A 619 -30.83 -2.37 18.33
C ALA A 619 -30.95 -0.87 18.69
N GLY A 620 -30.00 -0.07 18.18
CA GLY A 620 -29.89 1.37 18.38
C GLY A 620 -28.88 1.79 19.45
N GLN A 621 -28.95 3.07 19.82
CA GLN A 621 -28.03 3.71 20.77
C GLN A 621 -28.46 3.51 22.23
N HIS A 622 -27.50 3.16 23.08
CA HIS A 622 -27.66 3.03 24.53
C HIS A 622 -26.53 3.76 25.25
N LEU A 623 -26.79 4.30 26.43
CA LEU A 623 -25.73 4.69 27.36
C LEU A 623 -25.69 3.66 28.49
N LEU A 624 -24.57 2.96 28.63
CA LEU A 624 -24.28 2.18 29.84
C LEU A 624 -23.50 3.03 30.83
N VAL A 625 -23.82 2.89 32.10
CA VAL A 625 -23.18 3.63 33.19
C VAL A 625 -22.79 2.64 34.28
N VAL A 626 -21.53 2.67 34.69
CA VAL A 626 -21.00 1.85 35.77
C VAL A 626 -20.62 2.76 36.94
N GLU A 627 -21.29 2.55 38.08
CA GLU A 627 -20.94 3.13 39.37
C GLU A 627 -20.09 2.13 40.16
N LEU A 628 -19.13 2.65 40.93
CA LEU A 628 -18.33 1.90 41.90
C LEU A 628 -18.49 2.50 43.30
N GLU A 629 -18.56 1.64 44.31
CA GLU A 629 -18.56 2.02 45.73
C GLU A 629 -17.42 1.27 46.43
N GLY A 630 -16.56 1.99 47.15
CA GLY A 630 -15.34 1.42 47.76
C GLY A 630 -14.13 1.27 46.83
N GLY A 631 -14.18 1.86 45.62
CA GLY A 631 -13.08 1.88 44.65
C GLY A 631 -13.22 2.96 43.59
N GLU A 632 -12.18 3.12 42.78
CA GLU A 632 -12.10 4.05 41.65
C GLU A 632 -11.65 3.32 40.38
N PHE A 633 -11.97 3.88 39.21
CA PHE A 633 -11.53 3.32 37.94
C PHE A 633 -10.01 3.48 37.72
N GLU A 634 -9.43 2.52 37.01
CA GLU A 634 -8.05 2.59 36.52
C GLU A 634 -8.04 3.29 35.14
N ALA A 635 -7.18 4.30 34.96
CA ALA A 635 -7.09 5.09 33.73
C ALA A 635 -5.66 5.14 33.16
N ASN A 636 -5.56 5.44 31.87
CA ASN A 636 -4.32 5.50 31.09
C ASN A 636 -4.35 6.68 30.08
N PHE A 637 -3.21 7.35 29.85
CA PHE A 637 -3.08 8.50 28.92
C PHE A 637 -2.57 8.15 27.50
N ASP A 638 -1.97 6.98 27.30
CA ASP A 638 -1.17 6.69 26.09
C ASP A 638 -2.02 6.22 24.89
N PHE A 639 -3.28 5.84 25.10
CA PHE A 639 -4.05 5.07 24.12
C PHE A 639 -4.95 5.91 23.18
N GLY A 640 -4.33 6.48 22.14
CA GLY A 640 -5.02 7.25 21.10
C GLY A 640 -5.88 6.42 20.13
N ARG A 641 -7.10 6.06 20.56
CA ARG A 641 -8.24 5.41 19.84
C ARG A 641 -8.24 3.87 19.76
N VAL A 642 -9.21 3.29 20.49
CA VAL A 642 -10.23 2.33 20.02
C VAL A 642 -9.90 1.52 18.74
N LEU A 643 -9.63 0.23 18.92
CA LEU A 643 -9.69 -0.77 17.85
C LEU A 643 -11.15 -0.97 17.43
N LYS A 644 -11.42 -0.98 16.12
CA LYS A 644 -12.79 -1.08 15.59
C LYS A 644 -13.23 -2.53 15.40
N THR A 645 -14.31 -2.93 16.06
CA THR A 645 -15.05 -4.15 15.74
C THR A 645 -16.23 -3.91 14.77
N GLU A 646 -16.59 -2.66 14.46
CA GLU A 646 -17.62 -2.32 13.47
C GLU A 646 -17.31 -1.00 12.73
N LYS A 647 -18.03 -0.71 11.62
CA LYS A 647 -17.94 0.55 10.85
C LYS A 647 -18.56 1.77 11.56
N SER A 648 -18.89 1.68 12.84
CA SER A 648 -19.53 2.74 13.64
C SER A 648 -18.60 3.92 13.99
N SER A 649 -19.20 4.99 14.55
CA SER A 649 -18.51 6.17 15.07
C SER A 649 -17.71 5.84 16.33
N LEU A 650 -16.66 6.63 16.62
CA LEU A 650 -15.90 6.48 17.86
C LEU A 650 -16.82 6.59 19.09
N PRO A 651 -16.66 5.71 20.10
CA PRO A 651 -17.39 5.84 21.35
C PRO A 651 -17.07 7.16 22.04
N VAL A 652 -18.09 7.73 22.65
CA VAL A 652 -17.95 8.84 23.58
C VAL A 652 -18.10 8.29 25.00
N MET A 653 -17.25 8.77 25.89
CA MET A 653 -17.22 8.35 27.28
C MET A 653 -17.14 9.57 28.18
N TRP A 654 -17.73 9.47 29.36
CA TRP A 654 -17.70 10.51 30.37
C TRP A 654 -17.39 9.91 31.73
N THR A 655 -16.61 10.62 32.54
CA THR A 655 -16.20 10.19 33.89
C THR A 655 -16.41 11.31 34.90
N GLY A 656 -16.59 10.94 36.17
CA GLY A 656 -16.79 11.86 37.29
C GLY A 656 -17.08 11.10 38.58
N SER A 657 -17.50 11.83 39.62
CA SER A 657 -18.04 11.17 40.82
C SER A 657 -19.53 10.83 40.64
N ASP A 658 -20.01 9.87 41.43
CA ASP A 658 -21.44 9.55 41.57
C ASP A 658 -22.27 10.80 41.94
N SER A 659 -21.76 11.62 42.87
CA SER A 659 -22.40 12.88 43.26
C SER A 659 -22.39 13.94 42.15
N ASP A 660 -21.39 13.95 41.26
CA ASP A 660 -21.41 14.81 40.08
C ASP A 660 -22.49 14.36 39.10
N MET A 661 -22.63 13.07 38.81
CA MET A 661 -23.42 12.52 37.69
C MET A 661 -24.82 13.14 37.55
N TYR A 662 -25.53 13.27 38.68
CA TYR A 662 -26.91 13.79 38.74
C TYR A 662 -27.00 15.31 38.95
N THR A 663 -25.93 15.96 39.43
CA THR A 663 -25.99 17.38 39.88
C THR A 663 -25.15 18.33 39.00
N PHE A 664 -23.96 17.88 38.63
CA PHE A 664 -23.00 18.60 37.79
C PHE A 664 -22.74 17.89 36.46
N GLY A 665 -23.15 16.65 36.28
CA GLY A 665 -22.87 15.84 35.09
C GLY A 665 -21.42 15.36 35.00
N LEU A 666 -21.24 14.25 34.30
CA LEU A 666 -19.95 13.65 33.98
C LEU A 666 -19.24 14.45 32.88
N ASN A 667 -17.91 14.50 32.91
CA ASN A 667 -17.11 15.23 31.93
C ASN A 667 -16.59 14.27 30.84
N GLN A 668 -16.62 14.70 29.58
CA GLN A 668 -16.16 13.88 28.46
C GLN A 668 -14.67 13.60 28.61
N THR A 669 -14.29 12.32 28.50
CA THR A 669 -12.89 11.90 28.59
C THR A 669 -12.06 12.52 27.47
N GLY A 670 -10.95 13.17 27.83
CA GLY A 670 -10.03 13.83 26.90
C GLY A 670 -8.97 12.86 26.36
N PHE A 671 -7.73 13.04 26.82
CA PHE A 671 -6.61 12.14 26.50
C PHE A 671 -6.51 10.92 27.44
N SER A 672 -7.28 10.89 28.53
CA SER A 672 -7.31 9.81 29.53
C SER A 672 -8.46 8.84 29.27
N PHE A 673 -8.17 7.55 29.13
CA PHE A 673 -9.15 6.50 28.86
C PHE A 673 -9.20 5.50 30.03
N VAL A 674 -10.42 5.09 30.42
CA VAL A 674 -10.67 3.97 31.34
C VAL A 674 -10.94 2.72 30.48
N PRO A 675 -10.15 1.63 30.57
CA PRO A 675 -10.36 0.46 29.73
C PRO A 675 -11.60 -0.34 30.20
N PHE A 676 -12.50 -0.63 29.25
CA PHE A 676 -13.81 -1.24 29.46
C PHE A 676 -14.27 -2.01 28.22
N ALA A 677 -14.85 -3.19 28.45
CA ALA A 677 -15.59 -3.94 27.45
C ALA A 677 -17.00 -4.30 27.95
N ALA A 678 -17.99 -4.18 27.07
CA ALA A 678 -19.30 -4.81 27.25
C ALA A 678 -19.27 -6.19 26.58
N LEU A 679 -19.59 -7.23 27.35
CA LEU A 679 -19.52 -8.62 26.91
C LEU A 679 -20.90 -9.02 26.37
N LEU A 680 -20.99 -9.21 25.06
CA LEU A 680 -22.23 -9.34 24.31
C LEU A 680 -22.44 -10.78 23.81
N ASN A 681 -23.70 -11.11 23.58
CA ASN A 681 -24.18 -12.40 23.09
C ASN A 681 -25.20 -12.12 21.98
N VAL A 682 -24.67 -12.03 20.76
CA VAL A 682 -25.31 -11.62 19.52
C VAL A 682 -25.99 -12.83 18.89
N ASP A 683 -27.22 -12.67 18.38
CA ASP A 683 -27.91 -13.76 17.70
C ASP A 683 -27.12 -14.23 16.46
N ALA A 684 -26.86 -15.53 16.36
CA ALA A 684 -26.07 -16.17 15.31
C ALA A 684 -26.47 -15.74 13.89
N SER A 685 -27.76 -15.44 13.70
CA SER A 685 -28.34 -14.94 12.45
C SER A 685 -27.77 -13.62 11.93
N HIS A 686 -26.97 -12.91 12.73
CA HIS A 686 -26.39 -11.59 12.39
C HIS A 686 -24.85 -11.57 12.40
N VAL A 687 -24.18 -12.73 12.40
CA VAL A 687 -22.70 -12.79 12.34
C VAL A 687 -22.17 -12.59 10.91
N VAL A 688 -22.93 -13.03 9.91
CA VAL A 688 -22.61 -12.81 8.49
C VAL A 688 -23.88 -12.69 7.63
N GLU A 689 -23.94 -11.67 6.79
CA GLU A 689 -25.04 -11.39 5.86
C GLU A 689 -24.47 -11.06 4.48
N ALA A 690 -24.50 -12.05 3.58
CA ALA A 690 -24.18 -11.86 2.17
C ALA A 690 -25.32 -11.10 1.45
N LYS A 691 -24.99 -10.28 0.45
CA LYS A 691 -25.96 -9.48 -0.34
C LYS A 691 -25.79 -9.72 -1.84
N ALA A 692 -26.78 -9.28 -2.61
CA ALA A 692 -26.84 -9.55 -4.04
C ALA A 692 -26.03 -8.51 -4.84
N ASP A 693 -25.03 -8.98 -5.58
CA ASP A 693 -24.17 -8.13 -6.42
C ASP A 693 -24.70 -7.93 -7.84
N SER A 694 -24.34 -6.78 -8.41
CA SER A 694 -24.56 -6.44 -9.81
C SER A 694 -23.29 -5.88 -10.41
N LEU A 695 -22.66 -6.63 -11.31
CA LEU A 695 -21.40 -6.31 -11.96
C LEU A 695 -21.60 -6.08 -13.47
N GLN A 696 -20.66 -5.40 -14.11
CA GLN A 696 -20.63 -5.23 -15.57
C GLN A 696 -19.22 -5.50 -16.11
N THR A 697 -19.12 -6.08 -17.31
CA THR A 697 -17.87 -6.21 -18.07
C THR A 697 -18.14 -6.08 -19.57
N ASP A 698 -17.08 -5.94 -20.37
CA ASP A 698 -17.17 -5.92 -21.83
C ASP A 698 -17.12 -7.36 -22.41
N LYS A 699 -17.69 -7.55 -23.61
CA LYS A 699 -17.54 -8.72 -24.47
C LYS A 699 -16.09 -9.26 -24.44
N ASN A 700 -15.93 -10.56 -24.15
CA ASN A 700 -14.64 -11.28 -24.01
C ASN A 700 -13.71 -10.86 -22.85
N LYS A 701 -14.05 -9.86 -22.01
CA LYS A 701 -13.17 -9.29 -20.99
C LYS A 701 -13.44 -9.88 -19.60
N SER A 702 -12.43 -10.46 -18.96
CA SER A 702 -12.48 -10.90 -17.57
C SER A 702 -12.48 -9.73 -16.57
N ILE A 703 -13.14 -9.93 -15.43
CA ILE A 703 -13.17 -9.00 -14.29
C ILE A 703 -12.89 -9.73 -12.97
N GLU A 704 -12.42 -8.97 -11.98
CA GLU A 704 -12.29 -9.41 -10.60
C GLU A 704 -13.61 -9.27 -9.82
N LEU A 705 -13.84 -10.17 -8.86
CA LEU A 705 -15.11 -10.36 -8.16
C LEU A 705 -15.04 -9.83 -6.71
N ASN A 706 -15.28 -8.53 -6.52
CA ASN A 706 -15.27 -7.89 -5.19
C ASN A 706 -16.58 -8.11 -4.39
N LEU A 707 -17.04 -9.36 -4.30
CA LEU A 707 -18.38 -9.68 -3.76
C LEU A 707 -18.56 -9.28 -2.28
N MET A 708 -17.48 -9.28 -1.49
CA MET A 708 -17.53 -8.90 -0.08
C MET A 708 -17.72 -7.40 0.20
N ASP A 709 -17.71 -6.52 -0.81
CA ASP A 709 -17.69 -5.05 -0.61
C ASP A 709 -18.98 -4.49 0.02
N ASN A 710 -20.13 -5.12 -0.24
CA ASN A 710 -21.45 -4.74 0.29
C ASN A 710 -21.94 -5.61 1.47
N ASP A 711 -21.23 -6.70 1.74
CA ASP A 711 -21.57 -7.70 2.75
C ASP A 711 -21.40 -7.18 4.18
N PHE A 712 -22.07 -7.86 5.12
CA PHE A 712 -21.79 -7.70 6.54
C PHE A 712 -21.07 -8.94 7.07
N MET A 713 -19.95 -8.71 7.76
CA MET A 713 -19.16 -9.71 8.48
C MET A 713 -18.82 -9.12 9.85
N ALA A 714 -19.11 -9.85 10.93
CA ALA A 714 -18.72 -9.43 12.27
C ALA A 714 -17.20 -9.58 12.47
N VAL A 715 -16.55 -8.57 13.06
CA VAL A 715 -15.09 -8.59 13.31
C VAL A 715 -14.73 -9.59 14.42
N GLY A 716 -13.51 -10.13 14.36
CA GLY A 716 -13.09 -11.32 15.09
C GLY A 716 -13.31 -12.62 14.30
N TYR A 717 -13.91 -12.54 13.12
CA TYR A 717 -14.10 -13.64 12.18
C TYR A 717 -13.58 -13.27 10.78
N GLN A 718 -13.07 -14.28 10.07
CA GLN A 718 -12.65 -14.18 8.67
C GLN A 718 -13.53 -15.10 7.81
N PHE A 719 -13.79 -14.72 6.56
CA PHE A 719 -14.72 -15.41 5.67
C PHE A 719 -14.11 -15.66 4.29
N ASN A 720 -14.61 -16.70 3.62
CA ASN A 720 -14.35 -17.05 2.23
C ASN A 720 -15.66 -16.98 1.43
N VAL A 721 -15.56 -16.63 0.15
CA VAL A 721 -16.66 -16.85 -0.81
C VAL A 721 -16.72 -18.34 -1.17
N ASP A 722 -17.89 -18.95 -1.02
CA ASP A 722 -18.21 -20.28 -1.54
C ASP A 722 -19.18 -20.14 -2.72
N ILE A 723 -18.71 -20.48 -3.93
CA ILE A 723 -19.51 -20.41 -5.17
C ILE A 723 -20.42 -21.65 -5.25
N VAL A 724 -21.66 -21.49 -4.79
CA VAL A 724 -22.67 -22.55 -4.69
C VAL A 724 -23.23 -22.95 -6.07
N GLN A 725 -23.29 -22.00 -7.01
CA GLN A 725 -23.67 -22.25 -8.40
C GLN A 725 -22.75 -21.43 -9.31
N GLN A 726 -22.14 -22.07 -10.31
CA GLN A 726 -21.36 -21.40 -11.36
C GLN A 726 -22.27 -20.70 -12.39
N PRO A 727 -21.77 -19.69 -13.12
CA PRO A 727 -22.47 -19.04 -14.23
C PRO A 727 -22.92 -19.98 -15.36
N GLU A 728 -23.85 -19.52 -16.20
CA GLU A 728 -24.35 -20.26 -17.37
C GLU A 728 -23.62 -19.88 -18.67
N HIS A 729 -22.99 -18.70 -18.72
CA HIS A 729 -22.33 -18.13 -19.91
C HIS A 729 -20.94 -17.55 -19.61
N GLY A 730 -20.20 -18.24 -18.74
CA GLY A 730 -18.85 -17.90 -18.33
C GLY A 730 -18.30 -18.90 -17.32
N ILE A 731 -17.17 -18.58 -16.70
CA ILE A 731 -16.53 -19.41 -15.66
C ILE A 731 -15.93 -18.53 -14.57
N ILE A 732 -16.02 -18.99 -13.31
CA ILE A 732 -15.33 -18.38 -12.17
C ILE A 732 -14.11 -19.22 -11.80
N SER A 733 -12.94 -18.58 -11.74
CA SER A 733 -11.68 -19.21 -11.36
C SER A 733 -10.91 -18.32 -10.40
N GLY A 734 -10.73 -18.76 -9.16
CA GLY A 734 -10.24 -17.91 -8.08
C GLY A 734 -11.17 -16.72 -7.88
N ASN A 735 -10.61 -15.50 -7.85
CA ASN A 735 -11.38 -14.26 -7.70
C ASN A 735 -11.83 -13.63 -9.05
N GLN A 736 -11.76 -14.34 -10.17
CA GLN A 736 -12.08 -13.78 -11.50
C GLN A 736 -13.27 -14.48 -12.17
N TYR A 737 -14.12 -13.68 -12.82
CA TYR A 737 -15.12 -14.11 -13.79
C TYR A 737 -14.61 -13.84 -15.22
N GLN A 738 -14.69 -14.85 -16.07
CA GLN A 738 -14.46 -14.75 -17.51
C GLN A 738 -15.77 -15.09 -18.24
N PRO A 739 -16.35 -14.18 -19.04
CA PRO A 739 -17.50 -14.51 -19.89
C PRO A 739 -17.09 -15.45 -21.03
N ASP A 740 -18.04 -16.24 -21.51
CA ASP A 740 -17.89 -17.09 -22.70
C ASP A 740 -17.53 -16.26 -23.94
N MET A 741 -16.81 -16.88 -24.89
CA MET A 741 -16.32 -16.19 -26.08
C MET A 741 -17.49 -15.66 -26.93
N ASN A 742 -17.53 -14.35 -27.10
CA ASN A 742 -18.56 -13.55 -27.76
C ASN A 742 -19.95 -13.58 -27.09
N PHE A 743 -20.04 -13.96 -25.82
CA PHE A 743 -21.26 -13.75 -25.04
C PHE A 743 -21.50 -12.25 -24.80
N VAL A 744 -22.78 -11.85 -24.87
CA VAL A 744 -23.31 -10.52 -24.57
C VAL A 744 -24.70 -10.71 -23.97
N GLY A 745 -24.97 -10.07 -22.83
CA GLY A 745 -26.22 -10.23 -22.08
C GLY A 745 -26.01 -10.43 -20.59
N LEU A 746 -27.03 -10.96 -19.90
CA LEU A 746 -26.99 -11.20 -18.46
C LEU A 746 -26.59 -12.64 -18.15
N ASP A 747 -25.53 -12.80 -17.36
CA ASP A 747 -25.15 -14.05 -16.71
C ASP A 747 -25.44 -13.98 -15.20
N ARG A 748 -25.58 -15.13 -14.55
CA ARG A 748 -25.93 -15.23 -13.13
C ARG A 748 -25.27 -16.41 -12.45
N PHE A 749 -24.79 -16.18 -11.23
CA PHE A 749 -24.22 -17.22 -10.37
C PHE A 749 -24.69 -17.03 -8.93
N GLN A 750 -24.42 -18.01 -8.05
CA GLN A 750 -24.80 -17.93 -6.64
C GLN A 750 -23.60 -18.18 -5.73
N TYR A 751 -23.51 -17.41 -4.65
CA TYR A 751 -22.52 -17.60 -3.60
C TYR A 751 -23.14 -17.49 -2.20
N ARG A 752 -22.32 -17.87 -1.21
CA ARG A 752 -22.51 -17.55 0.20
C ARG A 752 -21.15 -17.22 0.81
N LEU A 753 -21.13 -16.52 1.93
CA LEU A 753 -19.95 -16.43 2.78
C LEU A 753 -19.93 -17.62 3.75
N LEU A 754 -18.78 -18.27 3.86
CA LEU A 754 -18.47 -19.25 4.90
C LEU A 754 -17.34 -18.70 5.77
N SER A 755 -17.43 -18.81 7.09
CA SER A 755 -16.30 -18.45 7.96
C SER A 755 -15.14 -19.42 7.78
N ILE A 756 -13.91 -18.97 8.00
CA ILE A 756 -12.70 -19.82 7.86
C ILE A 756 -12.68 -20.94 8.92
N ASP A 757 -13.31 -20.72 10.08
CA ASP A 757 -13.57 -21.75 11.10
C ASP A 757 -14.73 -22.70 10.75
N GLY A 758 -15.52 -22.42 9.72
CA GLY A 758 -16.69 -23.20 9.30
C GLY A 758 -17.91 -23.10 10.23
N ALA A 759 -17.86 -22.31 11.31
CA ALA A 759 -18.95 -22.15 12.27
C ALA A 759 -20.16 -21.37 11.71
N TYR A 760 -19.97 -20.59 10.64
CA TYR A 760 -20.98 -19.72 10.06
C TYR A 760 -21.12 -19.87 8.54
N SER A 761 -22.36 -19.71 8.09
CA SER A 761 -22.74 -19.58 6.69
C SER A 761 -23.73 -18.44 6.58
N SER A 762 -23.56 -17.56 5.60
CA SER A 762 -24.63 -16.65 5.20
C SER A 762 -25.78 -17.44 4.54
N SER A 763 -26.90 -16.76 4.30
CA SER A 763 -27.83 -17.15 3.24
C SER A 763 -27.13 -17.14 1.88
N ILE A 764 -27.59 -17.99 0.96
CA ILE A 764 -27.18 -17.97 -0.45
C ILE A 764 -27.79 -16.75 -1.13
N VAL A 765 -26.99 -16.03 -1.90
CA VAL A 765 -27.38 -14.84 -2.68
C VAL A 765 -27.04 -15.02 -4.15
N ASN A 766 -27.65 -14.19 -5.00
CA ASN A 766 -27.46 -14.20 -6.45
C ASN A 766 -26.56 -13.04 -6.85
N VAL A 767 -25.63 -13.28 -7.76
CA VAL A 767 -24.88 -12.24 -8.47
C VAL A 767 -25.39 -12.17 -9.90
N GLN A 768 -25.52 -10.96 -10.43
CA GLN A 768 -25.79 -10.71 -11.84
C GLN A 768 -24.57 -10.04 -12.49
N VAL A 769 -24.10 -10.57 -13.61
CA VAL A 769 -23.07 -9.93 -14.44
C VAL A 769 -23.69 -9.55 -15.77
N GLU A 770 -23.64 -8.26 -16.12
CA GLU A 770 -24.05 -7.78 -17.44
C GLU A 770 -22.82 -7.65 -18.34
N VAL A 771 -22.74 -8.50 -19.35
CA VAL A 771 -21.69 -8.51 -20.36
C VAL A 771 -22.14 -7.61 -21.50
N LEU A 772 -21.57 -6.41 -21.56
CA LEU A 772 -21.89 -5.36 -22.52
C LEU A 772 -21.20 -5.63 -23.87
N GLY A 773 -21.90 -5.34 -24.96
CA GLY A 773 -21.26 -5.26 -26.27
C GLY A 773 -20.44 -3.98 -26.37
N SER A 774 -19.13 -4.11 -26.61
CA SER A 774 -18.30 -3.00 -27.08
C SER A 774 -18.62 -2.73 -28.55
N ASN A 775 -18.92 -1.49 -28.90
CA ASN A 775 -19.15 -1.00 -30.26
C ASN A 775 -17.80 -0.60 -30.89
N GLU A 776 -17.42 -1.18 -32.03
CA GLU A 776 -16.22 -0.79 -32.79
C GLU A 776 -16.56 0.21 -33.90
N ALA A 777 -15.98 1.42 -33.86
CA ALA A 777 -16.26 2.49 -34.80
C ALA A 777 -16.09 2.07 -36.30
N PRO A 778 -16.98 2.52 -37.20
CA PRO A 778 -16.98 2.11 -38.60
C PRO A 778 -15.77 2.62 -39.38
N VAL A 779 -15.36 1.87 -40.41
CA VAL A 779 -14.28 2.23 -41.35
C VAL A 779 -14.88 2.85 -42.61
N ALA A 780 -14.60 4.14 -42.84
CA ALA A 780 -15.11 4.89 -44.00
C ALA A 780 -14.22 4.73 -45.24
N VAL A 781 -14.80 4.35 -46.38
CA VAL A 781 -14.09 4.15 -47.66
C VAL A 781 -14.83 4.86 -48.79
N ILE A 782 -14.12 5.67 -49.60
CA ILE A 782 -14.66 6.29 -50.82
C ILE A 782 -14.17 5.54 -52.05
N ASN A 783 -15.10 5.26 -52.96
CA ASN A 783 -14.83 4.97 -54.37
C ASN A 783 -15.52 6.02 -55.25
N VAL A 784 -15.03 6.20 -56.48
CA VAL A 784 -15.57 7.15 -57.46
C VAL A 784 -15.59 6.50 -58.84
N ASP A 785 -16.58 6.84 -59.67
CA ASP A 785 -16.73 6.32 -61.03
C ASP A 785 -15.73 6.90 -62.04
N ASN A 786 -15.27 8.14 -61.83
CA ASN A 786 -14.21 8.77 -62.60
C ASN A 786 -13.44 9.84 -61.77
N GLN A 787 -12.11 9.81 -61.81
CA GLN A 787 -11.25 10.86 -61.18
C GLN A 787 -10.91 12.03 -62.11
N ASP A 788 -10.98 11.82 -63.43
CA ASP A 788 -10.60 12.77 -64.48
C ASP A 788 -11.85 13.34 -65.17
N MET A 789 -12.48 14.32 -64.52
CA MET A 789 -13.85 14.76 -64.86
C MET A 789 -13.89 16.07 -65.65
N THR A 790 -14.67 16.16 -66.73
CA THR A 790 -14.85 17.41 -67.51
C THR A 790 -16.10 18.19 -67.07
N VAL A 791 -16.18 19.49 -67.38
CA VAL A 791 -17.35 20.31 -67.07
C VAL A 791 -18.63 19.73 -67.68
N GLY A 792 -19.73 19.72 -66.91
CA GLY A 792 -21.00 19.13 -67.31
C GLY A 792 -21.08 17.61 -67.21
N GLN A 793 -19.98 16.90 -66.91
CA GLN A 793 -20.00 15.47 -66.62
C GLN A 793 -20.69 15.18 -65.28
N ARG A 794 -21.44 14.08 -65.19
CA ARG A 794 -21.91 13.54 -63.90
C ARG A 794 -20.83 12.66 -63.28
N VAL A 795 -20.60 12.82 -61.98
CA VAL A 795 -19.67 12.02 -61.18
C VAL A 795 -20.41 11.42 -59.99
N THR A 796 -20.08 10.17 -59.67
CA THR A 796 -20.72 9.37 -58.62
C THR A 796 -19.69 8.95 -57.58
N LEU A 797 -19.92 9.40 -56.34
CA LEU A 797 -19.20 8.95 -55.16
C LEU A 797 -19.94 7.76 -54.54
N SER A 798 -19.20 6.79 -54.02
CA SER A 798 -19.74 5.60 -53.37
C SER A 798 -19.01 5.30 -52.06
N ALA A 799 -19.77 4.96 -51.04
CA ALA A 799 -19.33 4.51 -49.74
C ALA A 799 -19.52 2.98 -49.55
N LEU A 800 -19.82 2.23 -50.62
CA LEU A 800 -20.25 0.84 -50.57
C LEU A 800 -19.25 -0.13 -49.92
N ASN A 801 -17.96 0.22 -49.92
CA ASN A 801 -16.90 -0.55 -49.25
C ASN A 801 -16.56 -0.02 -47.85
N SER A 802 -17.38 0.88 -47.28
CA SER A 802 -17.31 1.21 -45.85
C SER A 802 -17.88 0.04 -45.05
N THR A 803 -17.23 -0.30 -43.95
CA THR A 803 -17.53 -1.52 -43.18
C THR A 803 -17.54 -1.23 -41.69
N ASP A 804 -18.20 -2.10 -40.95
CA ASP A 804 -18.33 -2.07 -39.50
C ASP A 804 -17.90 -3.44 -38.95
N ALA A 805 -17.27 -3.49 -37.77
CA ALA A 805 -16.73 -4.74 -37.23
C ALA A 805 -17.76 -5.54 -36.42
N ASP A 806 -18.73 -4.88 -35.77
CA ASP A 806 -19.90 -5.53 -35.18
C ASP A 806 -20.99 -5.81 -36.23
N GLY A 807 -20.89 -5.18 -37.40
CA GLY A 807 -21.71 -5.43 -38.59
C GLY A 807 -22.89 -4.47 -38.72
N ASP A 808 -22.78 -3.29 -38.11
CA ASP A 808 -23.91 -2.41 -37.87
C ASP A 808 -24.43 -1.63 -39.09
N VAL A 809 -25.66 -1.10 -39.00
CA VAL A 809 -26.32 -0.43 -40.13
C VAL A 809 -25.86 1.03 -40.26
N LEU A 810 -24.88 1.24 -41.13
CA LEU A 810 -24.21 2.53 -41.28
C LEU A 810 -25.04 3.63 -41.96
N SER A 811 -24.89 4.85 -41.45
CA SER A 811 -25.39 6.10 -42.00
C SER A 811 -24.27 6.92 -42.64
N TYR A 812 -24.62 7.80 -43.58
CA TYR A 812 -23.65 8.49 -44.45
C TYR A 812 -23.91 10.00 -44.48
N ARG A 813 -22.84 10.80 -44.55
CA ARG A 813 -22.90 12.23 -44.88
C ARG A 813 -21.78 12.60 -45.84
N TRP A 814 -22.15 13.17 -46.99
CA TRP A 814 -21.23 13.71 -48.00
C TRP A 814 -21.24 15.23 -47.97
N GLU A 815 -20.08 15.84 -48.06
CA GLU A 815 -19.92 17.30 -48.13
C GLU A 815 -18.73 17.69 -49.02
N GLN A 816 -18.77 18.88 -49.60
CA GLN A 816 -17.64 19.45 -50.34
C GLN A 816 -16.83 20.35 -49.41
N LEU A 817 -15.51 20.19 -49.40
CA LEU A 817 -14.58 20.98 -48.59
C LEU A 817 -13.87 22.08 -49.39
N ALA A 818 -13.62 21.87 -50.68
CA ALA A 818 -12.89 22.81 -51.53
C ALA A 818 -13.31 22.75 -53.01
N GLY A 819 -12.91 23.79 -53.76
CA GLY A 819 -13.24 23.98 -55.17
C GLY A 819 -14.60 24.64 -55.42
N THR A 820 -14.94 24.84 -56.68
CA THR A 820 -16.21 25.44 -57.13
C THR A 820 -17.39 24.61 -56.64
N SER A 821 -18.35 25.28 -56.00
CA SER A 821 -19.45 24.64 -55.27
C SER A 821 -20.37 23.82 -56.17
N VAL A 822 -20.60 22.56 -55.81
CA VAL A 822 -21.48 21.62 -56.52
C VAL A 822 -22.78 21.36 -55.75
N SER A 823 -23.83 20.93 -56.45
CA SER A 823 -25.03 20.40 -55.81
C SER A 823 -24.90 18.88 -55.66
N LEU A 824 -24.72 18.40 -54.42
CA LEU A 824 -24.63 16.98 -54.10
C LEU A 824 -26.03 16.35 -54.00
N GLY A 825 -26.41 15.59 -55.02
CA GLY A 825 -27.57 14.70 -54.95
C GLY A 825 -27.29 13.49 -54.07
N ASN A 826 -28.28 13.08 -53.27
CA ASN A 826 -28.22 11.94 -52.34
C ASN A 826 -27.08 12.04 -51.29
N ALA A 827 -26.80 13.26 -50.80
CA ALA A 827 -25.70 13.54 -49.87
C ALA A 827 -25.78 12.82 -48.50
N THR A 828 -26.85 12.08 -48.20
CA THR A 828 -27.00 11.26 -46.99
C THR A 828 -27.15 9.75 -47.28
N SER A 829 -26.77 9.30 -48.48
CA SER A 829 -26.88 7.91 -48.93
C SER A 829 -25.52 7.26 -49.17
N VAL A 830 -25.49 5.92 -49.24
CA VAL A 830 -24.30 5.12 -49.60
C VAL A 830 -23.69 5.48 -50.96
N SER A 831 -24.43 6.20 -51.81
CA SER A 831 -23.90 6.83 -53.01
C SER A 831 -24.49 8.23 -53.20
N ALA A 832 -23.59 9.20 -53.34
CA ALA A 832 -23.89 10.58 -53.68
C ALA A 832 -23.40 10.90 -55.09
N SER A 833 -23.94 11.92 -55.73
CA SER A 833 -23.50 12.31 -57.08
C SER A 833 -23.73 13.79 -57.37
N PHE A 834 -22.85 14.35 -58.19
CA PHE A 834 -22.94 15.74 -58.65
C PHE A 834 -22.71 15.82 -60.16
N THR A 835 -22.96 16.99 -60.73
CA THR A 835 -22.52 17.35 -62.08
C THR A 835 -21.43 18.41 -61.94
N VAL A 836 -20.30 18.25 -62.64
CA VAL A 836 -19.19 19.22 -62.61
C VAL A 836 -19.73 20.59 -63.06
N PRO A 837 -19.64 21.65 -62.22
CA PRO A 837 -20.34 22.90 -62.47
C PRO A 837 -19.74 23.68 -63.64
N GLN A 838 -20.59 24.44 -64.33
CA GLN A 838 -20.18 25.34 -65.41
C GLN A 838 -19.25 26.42 -64.85
N GLY A 839 -18.10 26.63 -65.50
CA GLY A 839 -17.06 27.56 -65.03
C GLY A 839 -16.06 27.00 -64.02
N ALA A 840 -16.08 25.69 -63.71
CA ALA A 840 -14.98 25.03 -63.01
C ALA A 840 -13.75 24.92 -63.92
N LYS A 841 -12.58 25.28 -63.42
CA LYS A 841 -11.40 25.57 -64.26
C LYS A 841 -10.60 24.32 -64.61
N SER A 842 -9.93 24.37 -65.75
CA SER A 842 -8.92 23.38 -66.16
C SER A 842 -7.79 23.28 -65.13
N GLY A 843 -7.70 22.12 -64.45
CA GLY A 843 -6.77 21.84 -63.36
C GLY A 843 -7.27 22.18 -61.95
N GLU A 844 -8.56 22.48 -61.77
CA GLU A 844 -9.16 22.74 -60.47
C GLU A 844 -9.44 21.43 -59.69
N VAL A 845 -9.11 21.41 -58.39
CA VAL A 845 -9.40 20.26 -57.51
C VAL A 845 -10.68 20.52 -56.72
N LEU A 846 -11.61 19.57 -56.79
CA LEU A 846 -12.81 19.52 -55.94
C LEU A 846 -12.58 18.48 -54.84
N THR A 847 -12.48 18.92 -53.59
CA THR A 847 -12.29 18.04 -52.42
C THR A 847 -13.64 17.70 -51.80
N PHE A 848 -13.91 16.41 -51.58
CA PHE A 848 -15.11 15.91 -50.90
C PHE A 848 -14.74 15.12 -49.65
N ARG A 849 -15.57 15.22 -48.61
CA ARG A 849 -15.51 14.37 -47.41
C ARG A 849 -16.72 13.45 -47.37
N LEU A 850 -16.44 12.19 -47.04
CA LEU A 850 -17.42 11.25 -46.50
C LEU A 850 -17.23 11.21 -44.97
N THR A 851 -18.32 11.33 -44.22
CA THR A 851 -18.43 10.86 -42.84
C THR A 851 -19.38 9.66 -42.83
N VAL A 852 -18.98 8.57 -42.17
CA VAL A 852 -19.81 7.39 -41.91
C VAL A 852 -20.03 7.30 -40.40
N ALA A 853 -21.25 6.96 -39.98
CA ALA A 853 -21.60 6.83 -38.56
C ALA A 853 -22.50 5.63 -38.30
N ASP A 854 -22.23 4.92 -37.21
CA ASP A 854 -23.02 3.79 -36.69
C ASP A 854 -24.28 4.28 -35.91
N PRO A 855 -25.14 3.38 -35.41
CA PRO A 855 -26.27 3.73 -34.54
C PRO A 855 -25.87 4.33 -33.18
N SER A 856 -24.66 4.03 -32.69
CA SER A 856 -24.10 4.57 -31.45
C SER A 856 -23.61 6.03 -31.59
N ASN A 857 -23.47 6.51 -32.83
CA ASN A 857 -22.93 7.80 -33.25
C ASN A 857 -21.40 7.91 -33.17
N GLU A 858 -20.66 6.80 -33.14
CA GLU A 858 -19.23 6.87 -33.45
C GLU A 858 -19.04 7.03 -34.96
N THR A 859 -17.94 7.69 -35.37
CA THR A 859 -17.79 8.15 -36.77
C THR A 859 -16.37 8.02 -37.29
N SER A 860 -16.24 7.56 -38.53
CA SER A 860 -15.03 7.73 -39.33
C SER A 860 -15.26 8.73 -40.46
N SER A 861 -14.19 9.40 -40.90
CA SER A 861 -14.24 10.32 -42.02
C SER A 861 -13.01 10.18 -42.92
N VAL A 862 -13.22 10.28 -44.23
CA VAL A 862 -12.18 10.20 -45.26
C VAL A 862 -12.47 11.23 -46.36
N THR A 863 -11.42 11.71 -47.03
CA THR A 863 -11.51 12.71 -48.10
C THR A 863 -11.05 12.16 -49.43
N ILE A 864 -11.62 12.66 -50.52
CA ILE A 864 -11.16 12.44 -51.90
C ILE A 864 -10.99 13.77 -52.63
N ASP A 865 -9.90 13.88 -53.38
CA ASP A 865 -9.64 14.98 -54.31
C ASP A 865 -9.91 14.51 -55.74
N LEU A 866 -10.68 15.29 -56.51
CA LEU A 866 -11.02 15.01 -57.90
C LEU A 866 -10.61 16.20 -58.78
N THR A 867 -9.98 15.94 -59.93
CA THR A 867 -9.43 17.02 -60.78
C THR A 867 -10.32 17.30 -61.99
N VAL A 868 -10.66 18.57 -62.19
CA VAL A 868 -11.41 19.05 -63.35
C VAL A 868 -10.48 19.12 -64.56
N GLN A 869 -10.77 18.31 -65.57
CA GLN A 869 -10.03 18.22 -66.81
C GLN A 869 -10.45 19.27 -67.83
N ASN A 870 -9.57 19.49 -68.80
CA ASN A 870 -9.67 20.51 -69.83
C ASN A 870 -10.64 20.12 -70.95
N SER A 871 -11.56 21.03 -71.29
CA SER A 871 -12.54 20.84 -72.38
C SER A 871 -12.06 21.49 -73.68
N ALA A 872 -12.75 21.26 -74.80
CA ALA A 872 -12.49 21.96 -76.05
C ALA A 872 -13.37 23.21 -76.20
N PRO A 873 -12.88 24.29 -76.83
CA PRO A 873 -13.69 25.48 -77.13
C PRO A 873 -14.93 25.16 -77.99
N ILE A 874 -15.99 25.95 -77.82
CA ILE A 874 -17.23 25.87 -78.60
C ILE A 874 -17.34 27.13 -79.46
N THR A 875 -17.16 26.97 -80.77
CA THR A 875 -17.13 28.08 -81.73
C THR A 875 -18.51 28.47 -82.25
N LEU A 876 -18.75 29.76 -82.45
CA LEU A 876 -19.94 30.27 -83.15
C LEU A 876 -19.59 30.79 -84.55
N ALA A 877 -20.53 31.52 -85.18
CA ALA A 877 -20.40 32.03 -86.54
C ALA A 877 -20.36 33.56 -86.52
N ASP A 878 -19.26 34.14 -86.99
CA ASP A 878 -19.04 35.58 -86.99
C ASP A 878 -19.54 36.27 -88.26
N THR A 879 -19.83 37.57 -88.11
CA THR A 879 -19.88 38.51 -89.23
C THR A 879 -19.05 39.77 -88.93
N ALA A 880 -18.46 40.36 -89.96
CA ALA A 880 -17.65 41.57 -89.82
C ALA A 880 -17.77 42.49 -91.06
N THR A 881 -17.63 43.79 -90.85
CA THR A 881 -17.74 44.79 -91.92
C THR A 881 -16.58 45.80 -91.86
N VAL A 882 -15.92 46.04 -93.00
CA VAL A 882 -14.65 46.80 -93.10
C VAL A 882 -14.62 47.66 -94.38
N ALA A 883 -13.88 48.77 -94.44
CA ALA A 883 -13.81 49.55 -95.68
C ALA A 883 -12.91 48.97 -96.77
N VAL A 884 -13.21 49.33 -98.02
CA VAL A 884 -12.34 49.08 -99.19
C VAL A 884 -10.94 49.63 -98.90
N GLY A 885 -9.92 48.81 -99.12
CA GLY A 885 -8.52 49.14 -98.80
C GLY A 885 -8.17 49.25 -97.30
N GLU A 886 -9.13 49.21 -96.38
CA GLU A 886 -8.86 49.24 -94.93
C GLU A 886 -8.64 47.83 -94.35
N SER A 887 -8.02 47.81 -93.17
CA SER A 887 -7.74 46.59 -92.40
C SER A 887 -8.64 46.54 -91.17
N ILE A 888 -9.40 45.46 -90.99
CA ILE A 888 -10.14 45.18 -89.75
C ILE A 888 -9.40 44.12 -88.92
N VAL A 889 -9.52 44.22 -87.60
CA VAL A 889 -9.19 43.13 -86.68
C VAL A 889 -10.51 42.57 -86.14
N ILE A 890 -10.82 41.34 -86.52
CA ILE A 890 -12.06 40.63 -86.21
C ILE A 890 -11.80 39.75 -84.99
N ASP A 891 -12.61 39.95 -83.95
CA ASP A 891 -12.52 39.24 -82.69
C ASP A 891 -13.37 37.96 -82.72
N ALA A 892 -13.00 37.03 -83.60
CA ALA A 892 -13.76 35.80 -83.85
C ALA A 892 -13.88 34.90 -82.61
N ALA A 893 -12.88 34.92 -81.73
CA ALA A 893 -12.95 34.28 -80.42
C ALA A 893 -13.83 35.02 -79.39
N GLY A 894 -14.56 36.07 -79.79
CA GLY A 894 -15.33 36.97 -78.92
C GLY A 894 -16.81 36.64 -78.79
N ASN A 895 -17.35 35.75 -79.64
CA ASN A 895 -18.66 35.10 -79.46
C ASN A 895 -18.53 33.60 -79.14
N ASP A 896 -17.38 33.00 -79.47
CA ASP A 896 -16.97 31.67 -79.01
C ASP A 896 -17.02 31.59 -77.47
N SER A 897 -17.18 30.36 -76.96
CA SER A 897 -17.27 30.09 -75.53
C SER A 897 -16.45 28.89 -75.12
N ASP A 898 -15.99 28.88 -73.88
CA ASP A 898 -15.33 27.73 -73.25
C ASP A 898 -16.04 27.36 -71.95
N VAL A 899 -16.22 26.06 -71.70
CA VAL A 899 -17.00 25.57 -70.55
C VAL A 899 -16.19 25.55 -69.24
N ASN A 900 -14.86 25.50 -69.31
CA ASN A 900 -13.97 25.75 -68.18
C ASN A 900 -13.76 27.26 -67.93
N GLY A 901 -14.17 28.12 -68.87
CA GLY A 901 -13.98 29.56 -68.83
C GLY A 901 -12.57 30.00 -69.23
N ASP A 902 -11.79 29.13 -69.89
CA ASP A 902 -10.44 29.43 -70.32
C ASP A 902 -10.40 30.44 -71.48
N LYS A 903 -9.32 31.24 -71.55
CA LYS A 903 -9.28 32.41 -72.44
C LYS A 903 -8.99 31.99 -73.89
N LEU A 904 -10.00 32.12 -74.73
CA LEU A 904 -9.92 31.82 -76.15
C LEU A 904 -9.02 32.78 -76.95
N VAL A 905 -8.25 32.21 -77.88
CA VAL A 905 -7.26 32.87 -78.74
C VAL A 905 -7.26 32.22 -80.13
N VAL A 906 -7.37 33.01 -81.20
CA VAL A 906 -7.23 32.48 -82.58
C VAL A 906 -5.76 32.14 -82.84
N GLN A 907 -5.48 30.88 -83.22
CA GLN A 907 -4.14 30.40 -83.58
C GLN A 907 -3.84 30.49 -85.09
N SER A 908 -4.83 30.18 -85.94
CA SER A 908 -4.68 30.19 -87.40
C SER A 908 -5.96 30.67 -88.09
N VAL A 909 -5.81 31.26 -89.28
CA VAL A 909 -6.92 31.65 -90.15
C VAL A 909 -6.58 31.35 -91.61
N GLN A 910 -7.57 30.96 -92.41
CA GLN A 910 -7.47 30.77 -93.85
C GLN A 910 -8.72 31.30 -94.58
N ASN A 911 -8.54 31.78 -95.80
CA ASN A 911 -9.66 32.17 -96.67
C ASN A 911 -10.38 30.89 -97.17
N LEU A 912 -11.68 30.78 -96.96
CA LEU A 912 -12.53 29.77 -97.61
C LEU A 912 -13.02 30.26 -98.98
N THR A 913 -13.56 31.48 -99.06
CA THR A 913 -14.10 32.06 -100.29
C THR A 913 -13.93 33.58 -100.32
N GLY A 914 -13.43 34.13 -101.44
CA GLY A 914 -13.30 35.58 -101.65
C GLY A 914 -11.87 36.01 -102.05
N VAL A 915 -11.66 37.32 -102.14
CA VAL A 915 -10.34 37.94 -102.38
C VAL A 915 -10.06 38.99 -101.31
N GLY A 916 -8.96 38.81 -100.59
CA GLY A 916 -8.56 39.58 -99.41
C GLY A 916 -7.46 38.81 -98.66
N ILE A 917 -6.80 39.43 -97.70
CA ILE A 917 -5.70 38.78 -96.96
C ILE A 917 -6.06 38.65 -95.49
N ALA A 918 -6.34 37.42 -95.05
CA ALA A 918 -6.49 37.07 -93.64
C ALA A 918 -5.14 36.66 -93.03
N SER A 919 -4.88 37.10 -91.80
CA SER A 919 -3.72 36.72 -91.00
C SER A 919 -4.07 36.77 -89.51
N VAL A 920 -3.37 36.02 -88.67
CA VAL A 920 -3.52 36.14 -87.21
C VAL A 920 -2.60 37.23 -86.69
N GLU A 921 -3.15 38.18 -85.95
CA GLU A 921 -2.39 39.19 -85.21
C GLU A 921 -2.94 39.31 -83.79
N ASN A 922 -2.06 39.23 -82.79
CA ASN A 922 -2.41 39.38 -81.37
C ASN A 922 -3.57 38.45 -80.90
N GLY A 923 -3.69 37.26 -81.49
CA GLY A 923 -4.73 36.29 -81.17
C GLY A 923 -6.09 36.54 -81.82
N LYS A 924 -6.18 37.48 -82.79
CA LYS A 924 -7.39 37.85 -83.53
C LYS A 924 -7.12 37.81 -85.03
N ILE A 925 -8.16 37.85 -85.84
CA ILE A 925 -8.04 37.80 -87.30
C ILE A 925 -7.86 39.22 -87.83
N ARG A 926 -6.67 39.58 -88.32
CA ARG A 926 -6.53 40.74 -89.21
C ARG A 926 -7.01 40.32 -90.60
N PHE A 927 -8.03 41.00 -91.12
CA PHE A 927 -8.46 40.90 -92.51
C PHE A 927 -8.21 42.23 -93.23
N GLN A 928 -7.33 42.20 -94.21
CA GLN A 928 -7.13 43.30 -95.16
C GLN A 928 -8.17 43.18 -96.27
N ALA A 929 -9.03 44.20 -96.39
CA ALA A 929 -10.05 44.26 -97.41
C ALA A 929 -9.46 44.49 -98.82
N PRO A 930 -10.10 43.98 -99.87
CA PRO A 930 -9.79 44.33 -101.25
C PRO A 930 -10.15 45.80 -101.56
N ASP A 931 -9.62 46.31 -102.67
CA ASP A 931 -9.85 47.69 -103.15
C ASP A 931 -11.26 47.94 -103.73
N SER A 932 -12.08 46.88 -103.83
CA SER A 932 -13.46 46.92 -104.34
C SER A 932 -14.45 46.34 -103.32
N PRO A 933 -15.68 46.88 -103.21
CA PRO A 933 -16.70 46.31 -102.32
C PRO A 933 -16.98 44.84 -102.67
N ALA A 934 -17.08 44.01 -101.64
CA ALA A 934 -17.36 42.58 -101.71
C ALA A 934 -18.26 42.17 -100.55
N ASP A 935 -19.04 41.12 -100.73
CA ASP A 935 -19.97 40.59 -99.75
C ASP A 935 -19.90 39.06 -99.70
N GLY A 936 -20.25 38.46 -98.56
CA GLY A 936 -20.27 37.00 -98.39
C GLY A 936 -18.90 36.32 -98.43
N MET A 937 -17.79 37.05 -98.26
CA MET A 937 -16.45 36.43 -98.17
C MET A 937 -16.35 35.60 -96.90
N LYS A 938 -15.74 34.41 -96.94
CA LYS A 938 -15.65 33.52 -95.79
C LYS A 938 -14.21 33.21 -95.39
N LEU A 939 -13.98 33.21 -94.09
CA LEU A 939 -12.75 32.77 -93.43
C LEU A 939 -13.07 31.56 -92.55
N GLN A 940 -12.15 30.60 -92.46
CA GLN A 940 -12.14 29.60 -91.40
C GLN A 940 -11.00 29.93 -90.44
N TYR A 941 -11.22 29.77 -89.15
CA TYR A 941 -10.19 29.95 -88.13
C TYR A 941 -10.13 28.76 -87.19
N THR A 942 -8.99 28.63 -86.50
CA THR A 942 -8.80 27.70 -85.39
C THR A 942 -8.61 28.51 -84.13
N VAL A 943 -9.47 28.30 -83.13
CA VAL A 943 -9.39 28.90 -81.80
C VAL A 943 -8.83 27.87 -80.82
N SER A 944 -8.12 28.34 -79.80
CA SER A 944 -7.60 27.52 -78.70
C SER A 944 -7.81 28.20 -77.35
N ASP A 945 -7.95 27.37 -76.33
CA ASP A 945 -7.96 27.68 -74.90
C ASP A 945 -6.60 28.15 -74.32
N GLY A 946 -5.50 27.90 -75.04
CA GLY A 946 -4.13 28.07 -74.51
C GLY A 946 -3.70 26.98 -73.51
N LYS A 947 -4.51 25.92 -73.34
CA LYS A 947 -4.29 24.76 -72.48
C LYS A 947 -3.99 23.48 -73.26
N GLY A 948 -4.43 23.40 -74.52
CA GLY A 948 -4.06 22.34 -75.46
C GLY A 948 -5.18 21.88 -76.38
N ALA A 949 -6.43 22.25 -76.13
CA ALA A 949 -7.54 21.95 -77.03
C ALA A 949 -7.79 23.07 -78.05
N THR A 950 -8.45 22.70 -79.15
CA THR A 950 -8.70 23.58 -80.28
C THR A 950 -10.04 23.27 -80.95
N ALA A 951 -10.72 24.29 -81.46
CA ALA A 951 -11.92 24.15 -82.28
C ALA A 951 -11.85 25.05 -83.52
N THR A 952 -12.76 24.89 -84.49
CA THR A 952 -12.73 25.64 -85.76
C THR A 952 -14.04 26.34 -86.11
N GLY A 953 -14.04 27.67 -86.09
CA GLY A 953 -15.19 28.51 -86.45
C GLY A 953 -15.12 29.09 -87.86
N GLN A 954 -16.10 29.92 -88.22
CA GLN A 954 -16.15 30.64 -89.51
C GLN A 954 -16.60 32.10 -89.36
N VAL A 955 -15.94 32.98 -90.13
CA VAL A 955 -16.29 34.40 -90.25
C VAL A 955 -16.83 34.70 -91.64
N THR A 956 -17.89 35.50 -91.73
CA THR A 956 -18.34 36.11 -93.00
C THR A 956 -18.03 37.61 -93.02
N VAL A 957 -17.39 38.11 -94.09
CA VAL A 957 -16.90 39.50 -94.18
C VAL A 957 -17.52 40.25 -95.37
N THR A 958 -17.97 41.48 -95.11
CA THR A 958 -18.60 42.42 -96.06
C THR A 958 -17.83 43.75 -96.08
N VAL A 959 -17.82 44.50 -97.19
CA VAL A 959 -16.90 45.65 -97.38
C VAL A 959 -17.60 47.01 -97.67
N VAL A 960 -17.48 48.01 -96.77
CA VAL A 960 -18.15 49.35 -96.79
C VAL A 960 -17.28 50.51 -96.21
N ALA A 961 -17.26 51.70 -96.83
CA ALA A 961 -16.34 52.84 -96.54
C ALA A 961 -16.35 53.42 -95.08
N SER A 962 -15.26 54.10 -94.64
CA SER A 962 -14.93 54.38 -93.21
C SER A 962 -14.50 55.82 -92.81
N LEU A 963 -14.69 56.19 -91.52
CA LEU A 963 -14.19 57.38 -90.74
C LEU A 963 -14.07 57.05 -89.21
N LYS A 964 -13.38 57.84 -88.34
CA LYS A 964 -12.77 57.34 -87.05
C LYS A 964 -12.38 58.37 -85.92
N THR A 965 -12.54 58.08 -84.59
CA THR A 965 -11.78 58.67 -83.40
C THR A 965 -11.90 57.90 -82.02
N THR A 966 -11.30 58.36 -80.87
CA THR A 966 -10.93 57.55 -79.63
C THR A 966 -10.68 58.36 -78.28
N THR A 967 -10.75 57.78 -77.02
CA THR A 967 -10.01 58.21 -75.74
C THR A 967 -10.07 57.24 -74.46
N PHE A 968 -9.60 57.61 -73.22
CA PHE A 968 -9.08 56.74 -72.07
C PHE A 968 -9.45 57.07 -70.55
N LYS A 969 -9.09 56.19 -69.55
CA LYS A 969 -8.32 56.38 -68.23
C LYS A 969 -8.84 56.04 -66.75
N ASN A 970 -8.04 55.25 -65.98
CA ASN A 970 -7.50 55.24 -64.55
C ASN A 970 -8.24 55.28 -63.13
N SER A 971 -7.65 54.52 -62.15
CA SER A 971 -7.18 54.78 -60.71
C SER A 971 -7.93 54.49 -59.34
N GLU A 972 -7.24 53.72 -58.43
CA GLU A 972 -6.98 53.80 -56.94
C GLU A 972 -7.96 53.52 -55.73
N GLY A 973 -7.45 52.84 -54.65
CA GLY A 973 -7.63 53.24 -53.20
C GLY A 973 -7.97 52.23 -52.02
N GLY A 974 -7.12 52.10 -50.96
CA GLY A 974 -7.52 52.03 -49.50
C GLY A 974 -7.36 50.75 -48.60
N GLY A 975 -6.83 50.84 -47.34
CA GLY A 975 -6.78 49.75 -46.29
C GLY A 975 -6.10 50.05 -44.91
N SER A 976 -6.28 49.20 -43.85
CA SER A 976 -5.75 49.28 -42.44
C SER A 976 -6.08 47.97 -41.60
N VAL A 977 -5.78 47.65 -40.29
CA VAL A 977 -5.21 48.23 -39.02
C VAL A 977 -4.53 47.13 -38.10
N SER A 978 -4.18 47.35 -36.79
CA SER A 978 -3.53 46.39 -35.82
C SER A 978 -3.68 46.74 -34.30
N TYR A 979 -3.41 45.83 -33.32
CA TYR A 979 -3.26 46.15 -31.85
C TYR A 979 -2.33 45.21 -31.01
N TRP A 980 -1.89 45.69 -29.83
CA TRP A 980 -1.06 45.05 -28.77
C TRP A 980 -1.50 45.53 -27.36
N VAL A 981 -1.13 44.84 -26.26
CA VAL A 981 -0.62 45.42 -24.98
C VAL A 981 -0.22 44.34 -23.95
N LEU A 982 0.75 44.65 -23.07
CA LEU A 982 1.22 43.82 -21.94
C LEU A 982 1.66 44.74 -20.76
N MET A 983 2.01 44.13 -19.61
CA MET A 983 2.79 44.66 -18.46
C MET A 983 2.12 45.43 -17.29
N LEU A 984 2.57 45.03 -16.07
CA LEU A 984 2.62 45.76 -14.78
C LEU A 984 1.27 46.04 -14.06
N LEU A 985 1.18 46.17 -12.72
CA LEU A 985 2.17 46.53 -11.67
C LEU A 985 2.13 45.62 -10.42
N ALA A 986 3.10 45.83 -9.53
CA ALA A 986 3.08 45.39 -8.12
C ALA A 986 3.46 46.58 -7.19
N ILE A 987 3.54 46.32 -5.87
CA ILE A 987 4.14 47.15 -4.78
C ILE A 987 3.24 48.19 -4.06
N LEU A 988 3.10 47.98 -2.73
CA LEU A 988 2.84 48.90 -1.59
C LEU A 988 1.74 50.00 -1.66
N GLY A 989 0.71 49.84 -0.81
CA GLY A 989 0.75 50.48 0.54
C GLY A 989 0.06 51.85 0.79
N TRP A 990 -0.91 51.82 1.73
CA TRP A 990 -1.33 52.89 2.68
C TRP A 990 -2.37 53.97 2.25
N ARG A 991 -3.59 53.85 2.83
CA ARG A 991 -4.48 54.92 3.41
C ARG A 991 -4.84 56.17 2.55
N ARG A 992 -6.07 56.72 2.54
CA ARG A 992 -7.27 56.61 3.43
C ARG A 992 -8.45 57.42 2.84
N ARG A 993 -9.70 57.07 3.23
CA ARG A 993 -10.96 57.86 3.09
C ARG A 993 -11.43 58.07 1.63
N VAL A 994 -12.73 58.18 1.33
CA VAL A 994 -13.93 58.26 2.21
C VAL A 994 -14.16 57.01 3.04
#